data_AF-A0A1H4DXC2-F1
#
_entry.id   AF-A0A1H4DXC2-F1
#
_cell.length_a   1.000
_cell.length_b   1.000
_cell.length_c   1.000
_cell.angle_alpha   90.00
_cell.angle_beta   90.00
_cell.angle_gamma   90.00
#
_symmetry.space_group_name_H-M   'P 1'
#
loop_
_entity.id
_entity.type
_entity.pdbx_description
1 polymer ?
#
loop_
_entity_poly.entity_id
_entity_poly.type
_entity_poly.pdbx_seq_one_letter_code
_entity_poly.pdbx_strand_id
1 'polypeptide(L)'
;MIDLSYDFIATLQNEVLRKFGVEVMLPGDCKHLSQSILDTTTKLVSETTLKRVYGFAVAQHSFSRYTLNTLSQYCQYKDWEDFQQHHYRKLHAGPKSANSNNECATLDNGKWSELKAKADAISHYTMLTLKNRSGIAFANTVSRPFCNAHIEKFLESDYTATALIAPSGWGKSLSLVHLAEHFWFGKDARYKQDVCWFVHAHAAGSLLLKGFSLSTWLDNQMNLGNGENFREYFASHFDKKGGRLILIIDGFDEIAIAGEKLRLLYSKLEDFVYSNDLYPWVKVILSIRSSTWAEIFQHSQQYPAFRRYWYLGAEMDEETNINMPRLTEQEVRSILYNHQFDPATVRLFSESFLRKLRYPYYLQLFCQLNSGQEKTFVDEHLSLFEIVSRFIQQRVFNSQSNSFKIKIIEKLLSLLKLGQAGIYTDKNLLLNQNAEHFPAYKELLADNILVEENLSQEIMFNVKVRFAHTMLLEYFVAMHYLKNNDQQITEQMLLSILDHLPQSPYRIGVFRWLLRFAINHAQVDGIVKMMHIPLSDTEKSHLLEYLVLHYHNDGNNGGDLKSVFPVGFFKKNPLSPLITEEYVHFRKRKVLNALLGLAESKEDKLKIRSKLFFMSLIQLDAEQCEIELNNIKKIYGPEEFEDELWVTPYEIQLFIYEFLKFGIVNEEIKEKIYSYFKYWNKGVKKQISEAKEIVLKNMGIAFQLLGDYQHLLTFTSSVFESYPFLQHRKTNALRINLLCYQAHAYLNLGQTAPAERICRHTEQVFKTYSSDFVGGKYLESIQKMLCAGIYFNEHEFNKAIRTAESAVENAQKQDFKVLALMNFGLLNKIYQQLDMDKQQHDTMHQIELIRKSTSFKQAVSNFCTMIMA
;
A
#
# COMPACT_ATOMS: atom_id res chain seq x y z
N MET A 1 -11.85 41.18 -20.76
CA MET A 1 -12.88 40.33 -21.42
C MET A 1 -12.39 38.87 -21.59
N ILE A 2 -12.01 38.20 -20.50
CA ILE A 2 -11.70 36.74 -20.52
C ILE A 2 -12.59 36.00 -19.51
N ASP A 3 -12.98 36.64 -18.41
CA ASP A 3 -13.73 35.97 -17.34
C ASP A 3 -15.21 35.71 -17.65
N LEU A 4 -15.84 36.52 -18.53
CA LEU A 4 -17.15 36.17 -19.09
C LEU A 4 -17.09 34.87 -19.92
N SER A 5 -15.93 34.45 -20.43
CA SER A 5 -15.86 33.33 -21.38
C SER A 5 -16.17 31.97 -20.77
N TYR A 6 -15.85 31.70 -19.49
CA TYR A 6 -16.03 30.36 -18.90
C TYR A 6 -17.48 30.04 -18.52
N ASP A 7 -18.25 31.02 -18.02
CA ASP A 7 -19.70 30.85 -17.78
C ASP A 7 -20.43 30.54 -19.08
N PHE A 8 -20.09 31.27 -20.14
CA PHE A 8 -20.59 31.00 -21.47
C PHE A 8 -20.07 29.66 -22.02
N ILE A 9 -18.88 29.19 -21.65
CA ILE A 9 -18.38 27.86 -22.07
C ILE A 9 -19.20 26.74 -21.42
N ALA A 10 -19.49 26.82 -20.12
CA ALA A 10 -20.33 25.84 -19.43
C ALA A 10 -21.77 25.85 -19.97
N THR A 11 -22.31 27.04 -20.23
CA THR A 11 -23.63 27.20 -20.85
C THR A 11 -23.64 26.66 -22.28
N LEU A 12 -22.58 26.90 -23.05
CA LEU A 12 -22.42 26.37 -24.40
C LEU A 12 -22.29 24.86 -24.39
N GLN A 13 -21.57 24.27 -23.44
CA GLN A 13 -21.51 22.82 -23.26
C GLN A 13 -22.90 22.23 -23.05
N ASN A 14 -23.73 22.82 -22.19
CA ASN A 14 -25.09 22.35 -21.96
C ASN A 14 -25.97 22.45 -23.21
N GLU A 15 -25.86 23.54 -23.99
CA GLU A 15 -26.57 23.68 -25.26
C GLU A 15 -26.07 22.67 -26.31
N VAL A 16 -24.76 22.40 -26.37
CA VAL A 16 -24.19 21.37 -27.23
C VAL A 16 -24.70 19.99 -26.83
N LEU A 17 -24.76 19.66 -25.53
CA LEU A 17 -25.31 18.40 -25.02
C LEU A 17 -26.78 18.25 -25.37
N ARG A 18 -27.57 19.32 -25.17
CA ARG A 18 -28.99 19.37 -25.53
C ARG A 18 -29.21 19.13 -27.01
N LYS A 19 -28.40 19.76 -27.88
CA LYS A 19 -28.49 19.56 -29.33
C LYS A 19 -27.99 18.17 -29.76
N PHE A 20 -26.94 17.68 -29.12
CA PHE A 20 -26.36 16.37 -29.41
C PHE A 20 -27.25 15.22 -28.90
N GLY A 21 -28.15 15.49 -27.96
CA GLY A 21 -29.17 14.55 -27.48
C GLY A 21 -28.70 13.63 -26.35
N VAL A 22 -27.70 14.05 -25.57
CA VAL A 22 -27.19 13.28 -24.41
C VAL A 22 -27.26 14.12 -23.14
N GLU A 23 -27.62 13.49 -22.02
CA GLU A 23 -27.66 14.17 -20.71
C GLU A 23 -26.27 14.26 -20.07
N VAL A 24 -25.39 13.28 -20.30
CA VAL A 24 -24.03 13.22 -19.78
C VAL A 24 -23.07 12.81 -20.90
N MET A 25 -22.03 13.60 -21.10
CA MET A 25 -20.97 13.30 -22.08
C MET A 25 -20.09 12.15 -21.59
N LEU A 26 -19.76 11.16 -22.44
CA LEU A 26 -18.68 10.20 -22.18
C LEU A 26 -17.46 10.49 -23.08
N PRO A 27 -16.25 10.01 -22.71
CA PRO A 27 -15.05 10.22 -23.53
C PRO A 27 -15.14 9.64 -24.95
N GLY A 28 -15.87 8.53 -25.14
CA GLY A 28 -16.08 7.90 -26.45
C GLY A 28 -17.02 8.72 -27.35
N ASP A 29 -18.00 9.38 -26.74
CA ASP A 29 -18.99 10.19 -27.43
C ASP A 29 -18.37 11.43 -28.08
N CYS A 30 -17.21 11.90 -27.60
CA CYS A 30 -16.47 13.01 -28.22
C CYS A 30 -16.14 12.76 -29.70
N LYS A 31 -15.95 11.49 -30.10
CA LYS A 31 -15.72 11.13 -31.50
C LYS A 31 -16.99 11.33 -32.33
N HIS A 32 -18.13 10.89 -31.80
CA HIS A 32 -19.44 11.04 -32.44
C HIS A 32 -19.88 12.51 -32.49
N LEU A 33 -19.61 13.27 -31.43
CA LEU A 33 -19.86 14.71 -31.39
C LEU A 33 -18.98 15.45 -32.42
N SER A 34 -17.70 15.09 -32.55
CA SER A 34 -16.81 15.64 -33.58
C SER A 34 -17.40 15.46 -34.99
N GLN A 35 -17.95 14.27 -35.27
CA GLN A 35 -18.58 13.99 -36.56
C GLN A 35 -19.88 14.78 -36.73
N SER A 36 -20.75 14.81 -35.71
CA SER A 36 -22.01 15.57 -35.76
C SER A 36 -21.78 17.08 -35.98
N ILE A 37 -20.74 17.65 -35.35
CA ILE A 37 -20.35 19.04 -35.56
C ILE A 37 -19.89 19.25 -37.01
N LEU A 38 -19.08 18.34 -37.55
CA LEU A 38 -18.61 18.41 -38.93
C LEU A 38 -19.79 18.35 -39.92
N ASP A 39 -20.72 17.40 -39.71
CA ASP A 39 -21.89 17.21 -40.58
C ASP A 39 -22.83 18.43 -40.55
N THR A 40 -22.93 19.10 -39.39
CA THR A 40 -23.85 20.23 -39.20
C THR A 40 -23.25 21.59 -39.59
N THR A 41 -21.95 21.80 -39.34
CA THR A 41 -21.29 23.11 -39.46
C THR A 41 -20.24 23.18 -40.56
N THR A 42 -19.91 22.04 -41.19
CA THR A 42 -18.77 21.83 -42.11
C THR A 42 -17.40 22.19 -41.54
N LYS A 43 -17.31 22.42 -40.23
CA LYS A 43 -16.08 22.76 -39.51
C LYS A 43 -15.66 21.61 -38.61
N LEU A 44 -14.35 21.37 -38.54
CA LEU A 44 -13.79 20.26 -37.77
C LEU A 44 -13.31 20.73 -36.41
N VAL A 45 -13.87 20.16 -35.34
CA VAL A 45 -13.31 20.26 -33.99
C VAL A 45 -12.87 18.86 -33.58
N SER A 46 -11.56 18.65 -33.42
CA SER A 46 -11.03 17.31 -33.15
C SER A 46 -11.61 16.69 -31.88
N GLU A 47 -11.71 15.36 -31.86
CA GLU A 47 -12.06 14.58 -30.66
C GLU A 47 -11.22 14.99 -29.44
N THR A 48 -9.92 15.21 -29.65
CA THR A 48 -8.99 15.67 -28.59
C THR A 48 -9.32 17.06 -28.06
N THR A 49 -9.81 17.96 -28.91
CA THR A 49 -10.27 19.29 -28.51
C THR A 49 -11.56 19.19 -27.71
N LEU A 50 -12.52 18.38 -28.15
CA LEU A 50 -13.76 18.13 -27.42
C LEU A 50 -13.52 17.46 -26.07
N LYS A 51 -12.60 16.49 -25.99
CA LYS A 51 -12.16 15.89 -24.72
C LYS A 51 -11.60 16.94 -23.75
N ARG A 52 -10.90 17.96 -24.23
CA ARG A 52 -10.46 19.09 -23.39
C ARG A 52 -11.62 19.99 -22.98
N VAL A 53 -12.56 20.27 -23.89
CA VAL A 53 -13.77 21.07 -23.62
C VAL A 53 -14.59 20.45 -22.48
N TYR A 54 -14.89 19.16 -22.53
CA TYR A 54 -15.67 18.47 -21.49
C TYR A 54 -14.83 18.00 -20.28
N GLY A 55 -13.58 18.45 -20.16
CA GLY A 55 -12.74 18.18 -18.98
C GLY A 55 -12.10 16.78 -18.90
N PHE A 56 -12.28 15.92 -19.90
CA PHE A 56 -11.62 14.60 -19.99
C PHE A 56 -10.11 14.69 -20.27
N ALA A 57 -9.61 15.84 -20.74
CA ALA A 57 -8.20 16.09 -20.99
C ALA A 57 -7.75 17.46 -20.47
N VAL A 58 -6.44 17.64 -20.25
CA VAL A 58 -5.86 18.91 -19.78
C VAL A 58 -5.89 19.96 -20.89
N ALA A 59 -6.53 21.09 -20.62
CA ALA A 59 -6.44 22.30 -21.44
C ALA A 59 -5.25 23.14 -20.95
N GLN A 60 -4.19 23.20 -21.76
CA GLN A 60 -3.01 24.05 -21.49
C GLN A 60 -3.21 25.51 -21.88
N HIS A 61 -4.27 25.83 -22.63
CA HIS A 61 -4.60 27.18 -23.06
C HIS A 61 -6.13 27.34 -23.09
N SER A 62 -6.62 28.58 -23.03
CA SER A 62 -8.02 28.88 -23.30
C SER A 62 -8.43 28.36 -24.68
N PHE A 63 -9.68 27.91 -24.84
CA PHE A 63 -10.15 27.41 -26.13
C PHE A 63 -10.07 28.50 -27.20
N SER A 64 -9.64 28.12 -28.40
CA SER A 64 -9.52 29.06 -29.50
C SER A 64 -10.89 29.63 -29.88
N ARG A 65 -10.89 30.86 -30.39
CA ARG A 65 -12.12 31.49 -30.89
C ARG A 65 -12.75 30.69 -32.04
N TYR A 66 -11.93 29.98 -32.82
CA TYR A 66 -12.40 29.01 -33.80
C TYR A 66 -13.26 27.91 -33.16
N THR A 67 -12.75 27.25 -32.11
CA THR A 67 -13.48 26.19 -31.40
C THR A 67 -14.80 26.71 -30.82
N LEU A 68 -14.77 27.87 -30.14
CA LEU A 68 -15.96 28.47 -29.53
C LEU A 68 -17.00 28.89 -30.57
N ASN A 69 -16.56 29.49 -31.68
CA ASN A 69 -17.44 29.83 -32.80
C ASN A 69 -18.09 28.58 -33.41
N THR A 70 -17.31 27.54 -33.64
CA THR A 70 -17.83 26.30 -34.25
C THR A 70 -18.85 25.60 -33.34
N LEU A 71 -18.61 25.55 -32.03
CA LEU A 71 -19.57 25.00 -31.07
C LEU A 71 -20.85 25.86 -30.96
N SER A 72 -20.71 27.19 -31.02
CA SER A 72 -21.86 28.11 -31.02
C SER A 72 -22.70 27.95 -32.28
N GLN A 73 -22.05 27.83 -33.44
CA GLN A 73 -22.70 27.54 -34.72
C GLN A 73 -23.34 26.16 -34.75
N TYR A 74 -22.70 25.17 -34.13
CA TYR A 74 -23.34 23.89 -33.91
C TYR A 74 -24.64 24.10 -33.15
N CYS A 75 -24.71 24.95 -32.12
CA CYS A 75 -25.95 25.26 -31.40
C CYS A 75 -26.90 26.25 -32.11
N GLN A 76 -26.72 26.53 -33.41
CA GLN A 76 -27.54 27.47 -34.22
C GLN A 76 -27.38 28.96 -33.89
N TYR A 77 -26.31 29.35 -33.19
CA TYR A 77 -25.93 30.76 -33.03
C TYR A 77 -25.02 31.20 -34.17
N LYS A 78 -24.98 32.49 -34.50
CA LYS A 78 -24.14 32.99 -35.61
C LYS A 78 -22.65 32.76 -35.35
N ASP A 79 -22.21 33.05 -34.14
CA ASP A 79 -20.85 32.91 -33.65
C ASP A 79 -20.82 32.99 -32.11
N TRP A 80 -19.62 32.96 -31.53
CA TRP A 80 -19.43 33.04 -30.09
C TRP A 80 -19.95 34.36 -29.50
N GLU A 81 -19.80 35.49 -30.18
CA GLU A 81 -20.26 36.78 -29.65
C GLU A 81 -21.79 36.87 -29.66
N ASP A 82 -22.44 36.35 -30.70
CA ASP A 82 -23.90 36.26 -30.77
C ASP A 82 -24.46 35.35 -29.65
N PHE A 83 -23.80 34.21 -29.39
CA PHE A 83 -24.14 33.34 -28.26
C PHE A 83 -24.03 34.08 -26.92
N GLN A 84 -22.91 34.78 -26.69
CA GLN A 84 -22.70 35.56 -25.48
C GLN A 84 -23.76 36.65 -25.30
N GLN A 85 -24.10 37.40 -26.36
CA GLN A 85 -25.10 38.46 -26.31
C GLN A 85 -26.52 37.93 -26.06
N HIS A 86 -26.89 36.80 -26.68
CA HIS A 86 -28.19 36.16 -26.47
C HIS A 86 -28.38 35.74 -25.00
N HIS A 87 -27.37 35.09 -24.42
CA HIS A 87 -27.44 34.66 -23.03
C HIS A 87 -27.30 35.83 -22.04
N TYR A 88 -26.50 36.85 -22.37
CA TYR A 88 -26.41 38.07 -21.57
C TYR A 88 -27.74 38.83 -21.49
N ARG A 89 -28.46 38.96 -22.62
CA ARG A 89 -29.80 39.57 -22.64
C ARG A 89 -30.82 38.76 -21.84
N LYS A 90 -30.73 37.43 -21.86
CA LYS A 90 -31.63 36.54 -21.13
C LYS A 90 -31.41 36.59 -19.61
N LEU A 91 -30.16 36.81 -19.16
CA LEU A 91 -29.81 36.99 -17.75
C LEU A 91 -30.25 38.36 -17.19
N HIS A 92 -30.26 39.41 -18.02
CA HIS A 92 -30.65 40.77 -17.61
C HIS A 92 -32.11 41.14 -17.91
N ALA A 93 -32.89 40.26 -18.53
CA ALA A 93 -34.32 40.44 -18.80
C ALA A 93 -35.20 39.74 -17.73
N GLY A 94 -35.15 40.23 -16.49
CA GLY A 94 -36.24 40.03 -15.53
C GLY A 94 -37.47 40.90 -15.88
N PRO A 95 -38.68 40.58 -15.42
CA PRO A 95 -39.91 41.18 -15.93
C PRO A 95 -39.98 42.67 -15.57
N LYS A 96 -39.91 43.55 -16.57
CA LYS A 96 -40.27 44.96 -16.44
C LYS A 96 -41.78 45.06 -16.24
N SER A 97 -42.22 45.06 -14.98
CA SER A 97 -43.55 45.57 -14.63
C SER A 97 -43.54 47.08 -14.80
N ALA A 98 -44.23 47.55 -15.83
CA ALA A 98 -44.66 48.92 -15.93
C ALA A 98 -45.68 49.21 -14.82
N ASN A 99 -45.28 49.95 -13.78
CA ASN A 99 -46.05 51.02 -13.14
C ASN A 99 -45.48 51.41 -11.76
N SER A 100 -45.66 52.69 -11.45
CA SER A 100 -45.49 53.41 -10.18
C SER A 100 -44.09 53.96 -9.85
N ASN A 101 -44.04 55.30 -9.89
CA ASN A 101 -43.15 56.11 -9.09
C ASN A 101 -43.44 55.81 -7.61
N ASN A 102 -42.45 55.27 -6.91
CA ASN A 102 -42.23 55.49 -5.48
C ASN A 102 -40.84 54.95 -5.12
N GLU A 103 -39.98 55.87 -4.68
CA GLU A 103 -38.73 55.58 -4.00
C GLU A 103 -39.04 54.83 -2.70
N CYS A 104 -38.42 53.66 -2.47
CA CYS A 104 -37.72 53.28 -1.24
C CYS A 104 -37.35 51.78 -1.28
N ALA A 105 -36.06 51.49 -1.08
CA ALA A 105 -35.50 50.24 -0.54
C ALA A 105 -35.94 48.88 -1.14
N THR A 106 -35.22 48.36 -2.15
CA THR A 106 -34.88 46.92 -2.34
C THR A 106 -34.00 46.70 -3.60
N LEU A 107 -32.78 47.25 -3.65
CA LEU A 107 -31.92 47.11 -4.85
C LEU A 107 -30.49 46.53 -4.60
N ASP A 108 -30.05 46.30 -3.36
CA ASP A 108 -28.62 46.06 -3.08
C ASP A 108 -28.18 44.61 -2.75
N ASN A 109 -29.11 43.66 -2.53
CA ASN A 109 -28.74 42.22 -2.32
C ASN A 109 -28.28 41.51 -3.62
N GLY A 110 -28.44 42.13 -4.79
CA GLY A 110 -28.17 41.51 -6.08
C GLY A 110 -26.69 41.24 -6.35
N LYS A 111 -25.78 42.12 -5.93
CA LYS A 111 -24.36 42.06 -6.32
C LYS A 111 -23.59 40.90 -5.66
N TRP A 112 -23.81 40.65 -4.37
CA TRP A 112 -23.20 39.51 -3.67
C TRP A 112 -23.71 38.18 -4.23
N SER A 113 -25.01 38.12 -4.54
CA SER A 113 -25.63 36.96 -5.18
C SER A 113 -25.11 36.73 -6.61
N GLU A 114 -24.84 37.79 -7.36
CA GLU A 114 -24.24 37.71 -8.69
C GLU A 114 -22.80 37.19 -8.63
N LEU A 115 -22.00 37.70 -7.70
CA LEU A 115 -20.64 37.22 -7.45
C LEU A 115 -20.64 35.73 -7.10
N LYS A 116 -21.55 35.33 -6.21
CA LYS A 116 -21.73 33.94 -5.81
C LYS A 116 -22.08 33.07 -7.01
N ALA A 117 -23.04 33.47 -7.85
CA ALA A 117 -23.43 32.70 -9.02
C ALA A 117 -22.26 32.49 -10.01
N LYS A 118 -21.41 33.50 -10.22
CA LYS A 118 -20.19 33.38 -11.04
C LYS A 118 -19.16 32.45 -10.41
N ALA A 119 -18.89 32.62 -9.12
CA ALA A 119 -17.95 31.78 -8.38
C ALA A 119 -18.41 30.32 -8.36
N ASP A 120 -19.71 30.08 -8.18
CA ASP A 120 -20.31 28.75 -8.21
C ASP A 120 -20.10 28.11 -9.60
N ALA A 121 -20.42 28.80 -10.70
CA ALA A 121 -20.28 28.25 -12.05
C ALA A 121 -18.83 27.79 -12.36
N ILE A 122 -17.85 28.64 -12.06
CA ILE A 122 -16.42 28.33 -12.26
C ILE A 122 -15.99 27.16 -11.35
N SER A 123 -16.43 27.17 -10.09
CA SER A 123 -16.10 26.13 -9.12
C SER A 123 -16.66 24.77 -9.53
N HIS A 124 -17.90 24.71 -10.00
CA HIS A 124 -18.51 23.48 -10.49
C HIS A 124 -17.75 22.91 -11.68
N TYR A 125 -17.32 23.75 -12.62
CA TYR A 125 -16.49 23.31 -13.76
C TYR A 125 -15.14 22.76 -13.30
N THR A 126 -14.45 23.45 -12.38
CA THR A 126 -13.18 22.98 -11.80
C THR A 126 -13.37 21.64 -11.09
N MET A 127 -14.39 21.51 -10.25
CA MET A 127 -14.70 20.27 -9.54
C MET A 127 -15.02 19.13 -10.50
N LEU A 128 -15.87 19.34 -11.50
CA LEU A 128 -16.21 18.33 -12.50
C LEU A 128 -14.95 17.84 -13.24
N THR A 129 -14.10 18.78 -13.65
CA THR A 129 -12.83 18.47 -14.32
C THR A 129 -11.92 17.62 -13.44
N LEU A 130 -11.79 17.96 -12.15
CA LEU A 130 -10.96 17.20 -11.20
C LEU A 130 -11.56 15.82 -10.90
N LYS A 131 -12.88 15.69 -10.77
CA LYS A 131 -13.58 14.41 -10.62
C LYS A 131 -13.35 13.49 -11.81
N ASN A 132 -13.50 14.01 -13.03
CA ASN A 132 -13.34 13.25 -14.27
C ASN A 132 -11.88 12.81 -14.51
N ARG A 133 -10.90 13.54 -13.95
CA ARG A 133 -9.47 13.18 -13.99
C ARG A 133 -9.05 12.22 -12.88
N SER A 134 -9.92 11.92 -11.93
CA SER A 134 -9.63 10.99 -10.85
C SER A 134 -9.31 9.61 -11.42
N GLY A 135 -8.18 9.04 -11.01
CA GLY A 135 -7.77 7.71 -11.48
C GLY A 135 -8.59 6.55 -10.91
N ILE A 136 -9.33 6.80 -9.82
CA ILE A 136 -10.41 5.97 -9.29
C ILE A 136 -11.69 6.76 -9.50
N ALA A 137 -12.79 6.12 -9.93
CA ALA A 137 -14.09 6.80 -10.06
C ALA A 137 -14.41 7.58 -8.77
N PHE A 138 -14.75 8.88 -8.88
CA PHE A 138 -14.87 9.76 -7.72
C PHE A 138 -15.85 9.23 -6.66
N ALA A 139 -16.95 8.60 -7.09
CA ALA A 139 -17.92 7.94 -6.20
C ALA A 139 -17.32 6.84 -5.32
N ASN A 140 -16.22 6.23 -5.75
CA ASN A 140 -15.52 5.17 -4.99
C ASN A 140 -14.41 5.72 -4.09
N THR A 141 -14.12 7.03 -4.16
CA THR A 141 -13.14 7.68 -3.29
C THR A 141 -13.76 8.07 -1.95
N VAL A 142 -12.94 8.48 -0.98
CA VAL A 142 -13.40 8.82 0.37
C VAL A 142 -12.98 10.23 0.77
N SER A 143 -13.88 10.93 1.47
CA SER A 143 -13.55 12.18 2.15
C SER A 143 -12.60 11.89 3.32
N ARG A 144 -11.66 12.82 3.56
CA ARG A 144 -10.59 12.66 4.53
C ARG A 144 -10.91 13.45 5.79
N PRO A 145 -11.23 12.80 6.93
CA PRO A 145 -11.61 13.49 8.16
C PRO A 145 -10.55 14.50 8.63
N PHE A 146 -9.27 14.14 8.45
CA PHE A 146 -8.15 15.03 8.73
C PHE A 146 -8.24 16.35 7.96
N CYS A 147 -8.45 16.29 6.64
CA CYS A 147 -8.52 17.49 5.81
C CYS A 147 -9.72 18.36 6.22
N ASN A 148 -10.86 17.74 6.55
CA ASN A 148 -12.04 18.46 7.02
C ASN A 148 -11.74 19.22 8.31
N ALA A 149 -11.14 18.56 9.31
CA ALA A 149 -10.78 19.18 10.58
C ALA A 149 -9.72 20.29 10.41
N HIS A 150 -8.74 20.11 9.51
CA HIS A 150 -7.72 21.12 9.21
C HIS A 150 -8.36 22.40 8.64
N ILE A 151 -9.24 22.26 7.66
CA ILE A 151 -9.93 23.39 7.03
C ILE A 151 -10.96 24.01 7.97
N GLU A 152 -11.65 23.23 8.78
CA GLU A 152 -12.58 23.72 9.79
C GLU A 152 -11.87 24.64 10.80
N LYS A 153 -10.76 24.19 11.40
CA LYS A 153 -9.94 25.01 12.31
C LYS A 153 -9.42 26.27 11.64
N PHE A 154 -8.96 26.17 10.39
CA PHE A 154 -8.54 27.33 9.61
C PHE A 154 -9.66 28.35 9.43
N LEU A 155 -10.85 27.88 9.04
CA LEU A 155 -12.02 28.71 8.80
C LEU A 155 -12.54 29.40 10.08
N GLU A 156 -12.29 28.81 11.25
CA GLU A 156 -12.59 29.36 12.58
C GLU A 156 -11.50 30.30 13.12
N SER A 157 -10.28 30.22 12.59
CA SER A 157 -9.15 31.05 13.00
C SER A 157 -9.10 32.40 12.30
N ASP A 158 -8.25 33.31 12.79
CA ASP A 158 -8.01 34.61 12.17
C ASP A 158 -7.03 34.57 10.98
N TYR A 159 -6.38 33.42 10.72
CA TYR A 159 -5.43 33.28 9.62
C TYR A 159 -6.09 33.54 8.25
N THR A 160 -5.44 34.31 7.39
CA THR A 160 -5.94 34.65 6.06
C THR A 160 -5.78 33.50 5.05
N ALA A 161 -4.72 32.70 5.18
CA ALA A 161 -4.38 31.65 4.22
C ALA A 161 -4.04 30.30 4.87
N THR A 162 -4.25 29.22 4.12
CA THR A 162 -3.76 27.87 4.44
C THR A 162 -3.33 27.14 3.17
N ALA A 163 -2.55 26.08 3.32
CA ALA A 163 -2.11 25.22 2.22
C ALA A 163 -2.20 23.74 2.59
N LEU A 164 -2.57 22.91 1.62
CA LEU A 164 -2.36 21.45 1.65
C LEU A 164 -1.05 21.16 0.92
N ILE A 165 -0.04 20.73 1.70
CA ILE A 165 1.34 20.55 1.26
C ILE A 165 1.69 19.07 1.33
N ALA A 166 1.97 18.49 0.16
CA ALA A 166 2.46 17.12 0.02
C ALA A 166 3.06 16.89 -1.38
N PRO A 167 3.87 15.85 -1.60
CA PRO A 167 4.39 15.56 -2.93
C PRO A 167 3.31 15.12 -3.94
N SER A 168 3.69 14.84 -5.20
CA SER A 168 2.73 14.45 -6.25
C SER A 168 2.11 13.09 -5.99
N GLY A 169 0.82 12.91 -6.28
CA GLY A 169 0.14 11.62 -6.07
C GLY A 169 -0.39 11.38 -4.64
N TRP A 170 -0.27 12.37 -3.74
CA TRP A 170 -0.85 12.32 -2.38
C TRP A 170 -2.37 12.63 -2.31
N GLY A 171 -3.03 12.86 -3.44
CA GLY A 171 -4.49 13.09 -3.48
C GLY A 171 -4.95 14.49 -3.06
N LYS A 172 -4.08 15.51 -3.13
CA LYS A 172 -4.39 16.91 -2.79
C LYS A 172 -5.63 17.44 -3.52
N SER A 173 -5.65 17.39 -4.84
CA SER A 173 -6.74 17.91 -5.67
C SER A 173 -8.07 17.22 -5.38
N LEU A 174 -8.07 15.90 -5.20
CA LEU A 174 -9.28 15.16 -4.81
C LEU A 174 -9.76 15.52 -3.41
N SER A 175 -8.83 15.76 -2.49
CA SER A 175 -9.17 16.21 -1.13
C SER A 175 -9.82 17.59 -1.17
N LEU A 176 -9.33 18.51 -2.01
CA LEU A 176 -9.99 19.81 -2.22
C LEU A 176 -11.39 19.69 -2.80
N VAL A 177 -11.64 18.75 -3.72
CA VAL A 177 -13.00 18.50 -4.24
C VAL A 177 -13.94 18.01 -3.12
N HIS A 178 -13.50 17.02 -2.32
CA HIS A 178 -14.27 16.53 -1.18
C HIS A 178 -14.56 17.63 -0.15
N LEU A 179 -13.55 18.47 0.14
CA LEU A 179 -13.72 19.64 1.01
C LEU A 179 -14.72 20.64 0.44
N ALA A 180 -14.66 20.88 -0.88
CA ALA A 180 -15.56 21.81 -1.53
C ALA A 180 -17.02 21.35 -1.49
N GLU A 181 -17.26 20.05 -1.69
CA GLU A 181 -18.59 19.45 -1.49
C GLU A 181 -19.03 19.51 -0.03
N HIS A 182 -18.14 19.20 0.92
CA HIS A 182 -18.50 19.17 2.33
C HIS A 182 -18.86 20.55 2.89
N PHE A 183 -18.11 21.60 2.52
CA PHE A 183 -18.29 22.93 3.10
C PHE A 183 -19.21 23.85 2.30
N TRP A 184 -19.21 23.80 0.96
CA TRP A 184 -19.87 24.83 0.15
C TRP A 184 -20.93 24.31 -0.83
N PHE A 185 -20.67 23.21 -1.54
CA PHE A 185 -21.49 22.80 -2.70
C PHE A 185 -22.41 21.59 -2.48
N GLY A 186 -22.16 20.77 -1.46
CA GLY A 186 -22.94 19.56 -1.18
C GLY A 186 -24.37 19.84 -0.71
N LYS A 187 -25.22 18.80 -0.79
CA LYS A 187 -26.62 18.87 -0.34
C LYS A 187 -26.74 19.31 1.12
N ASP A 188 -25.83 18.85 1.97
CA ASP A 188 -25.77 19.17 3.39
C ASP A 188 -24.58 20.08 3.74
N ALA A 189 -24.11 20.88 2.79
CA ALA A 189 -22.97 21.77 3.00
C ALA A 189 -23.19 22.77 4.14
N ARG A 190 -22.17 22.93 4.99
CA ARG A 190 -22.24 23.76 6.21
C ARG A 190 -22.26 25.27 5.95
N TYR A 191 -21.61 25.72 4.88
CA TYR A 191 -21.38 27.14 4.60
C TYR A 191 -21.90 27.55 3.20
N LYS A 192 -23.12 27.15 2.86
CA LYS A 192 -23.73 27.44 1.54
C LYS A 192 -23.82 28.91 1.19
N GLN A 193 -23.84 29.79 2.18
CA GLN A 193 -23.94 31.24 2.01
C GLN A 193 -22.59 31.92 1.66
N ASP A 194 -21.47 31.23 1.89
CA ASP A 194 -20.15 31.72 1.49
C ASP A 194 -20.01 31.73 -0.04
N VAL A 195 -19.20 32.66 -0.55
CA VAL A 195 -18.77 32.70 -1.94
C VAL A 195 -17.50 31.86 -2.04
N CYS A 196 -17.61 30.63 -2.54
CA CYS A 196 -16.46 29.77 -2.78
C CYS A 196 -16.05 29.84 -4.24
N TRP A 197 -14.82 30.30 -4.49
CA TRP A 197 -14.22 30.38 -5.81
C TRP A 197 -13.09 29.37 -5.94
N PHE A 198 -13.37 28.25 -6.59
CA PHE A 198 -12.42 27.16 -6.80
C PHE A 198 -11.87 27.16 -8.23
N VAL A 199 -10.58 27.45 -8.37
CA VAL A 199 -9.86 27.52 -9.64
C VAL A 199 -8.59 26.68 -9.66
N HIS A 200 -8.17 26.30 -10.87
CA HIS A 200 -6.85 25.73 -11.10
C HIS A 200 -5.81 26.85 -11.29
N ALA A 201 -4.59 26.69 -10.77
CA ALA A 201 -3.54 27.70 -10.79
C ALA A 201 -3.19 28.19 -12.21
N HIS A 202 -3.25 27.29 -13.20
CA HIS A 202 -3.08 27.65 -14.61
C HIS A 202 -4.12 28.69 -15.11
N ALA A 203 -5.39 28.54 -14.69
CA ALA A 203 -6.44 29.50 -15.03
C ALA A 203 -6.19 30.84 -14.34
N ALA A 204 -5.79 30.81 -13.07
CA ALA A 204 -5.43 32.01 -12.30
C ALA A 204 -4.20 32.74 -12.86
N GLY A 205 -3.17 32.00 -13.28
CA GLY A 205 -1.93 32.58 -13.82
C GLY A 205 -2.12 33.31 -15.14
N SER A 206 -3.05 32.86 -15.97
CA SER A 206 -3.42 33.56 -17.21
C SER A 206 -4.01 34.95 -16.96
N LEU A 207 -4.63 35.16 -15.80
CA LEU A 207 -5.22 36.43 -15.36
C LEU A 207 -4.17 37.34 -14.70
N LEU A 208 -3.36 36.75 -13.80
CA LEU A 208 -2.34 37.47 -13.04
C LEU A 208 -1.14 37.92 -13.91
N LEU A 209 -0.78 37.15 -14.95
CA LEU A 209 0.30 37.51 -15.87
C LEU A 209 -0.01 38.68 -16.80
N LYS A 210 -1.27 39.12 -16.87
CA LYS A 210 -1.66 40.33 -17.63
C LYS A 210 -1.46 41.63 -16.86
N GLY A 211 -0.79 41.59 -15.71
CA GLY A 211 -0.51 42.76 -14.87
C GLY A 211 -1.62 43.13 -13.88
N PHE A 212 -2.66 42.30 -13.77
CA PHE A 212 -3.74 42.52 -12.80
C PHE A 212 -3.32 42.01 -11.41
N SER A 213 -3.52 42.84 -10.39
CA SER A 213 -3.52 42.37 -9.00
C SER A 213 -4.82 41.58 -8.74
N LEU A 214 -4.76 40.60 -7.85
CA LEU A 214 -5.94 39.78 -7.52
C LEU A 214 -7.07 40.63 -6.89
N SER A 215 -6.71 41.72 -6.19
CA SER A 215 -7.63 42.74 -5.68
C SER A 215 -8.33 43.48 -6.82
N THR A 216 -7.58 44.11 -7.72
CA THR A 216 -8.14 44.84 -8.87
C THR A 216 -8.96 43.93 -9.79
N TRP A 217 -8.58 42.66 -9.87
CA TRP A 217 -9.38 41.67 -10.58
C TRP A 217 -10.74 41.42 -9.89
N LEU A 218 -10.80 41.24 -8.57
CA LEU A 218 -12.07 41.12 -7.82
C LEU A 218 -12.92 42.41 -7.95
N ASP A 219 -12.29 43.58 -7.88
CA ASP A 219 -12.97 44.88 -8.04
C ASP A 219 -13.66 44.98 -9.42
N ASN A 220 -12.95 44.53 -10.47
CA ASN A 220 -13.48 44.49 -11.84
C ASN A 220 -14.64 43.50 -12.01
N GLN A 221 -14.73 42.42 -11.21
CA GLN A 221 -15.85 41.47 -11.31
C GLN A 221 -17.16 42.06 -10.76
N MET A 222 -17.06 43.02 -9.84
CA MET A 222 -18.20 43.59 -9.12
C MET A 222 -18.69 44.91 -9.73
N ASN A 223 -17.94 45.49 -10.68
CA ASN A 223 -18.27 46.73 -11.39
C ASN A 223 -18.82 47.81 -10.43
N LEU A 224 -18.12 47.98 -9.30
CA LEU A 224 -18.48 48.95 -8.26
C LEU A 224 -18.14 50.34 -8.81
N GLY A 225 -19.10 50.95 -9.50
CA GLY A 225 -18.90 52.11 -10.38
C GLY A 225 -18.40 53.43 -9.77
N ASN A 226 -17.81 53.45 -8.58
CA ASN A 226 -17.43 54.68 -7.87
C ASN A 226 -15.99 54.69 -7.32
N GLY A 227 -15.05 53.92 -7.89
CA GLY A 227 -13.64 53.96 -7.45
C GLY A 227 -13.39 53.46 -6.01
N GLU A 228 -14.42 52.95 -5.32
CA GLU A 228 -14.32 52.27 -4.04
C GLU A 228 -13.84 50.83 -4.25
N ASN A 229 -12.83 50.39 -3.50
CA ASN A 229 -12.35 49.02 -3.55
C ASN A 229 -13.37 48.07 -2.90
N PHE A 230 -13.55 46.87 -3.46
CA PHE A 230 -14.45 45.82 -2.99
C PHE A 230 -14.38 45.58 -1.49
N ARG A 231 -13.15 45.62 -0.94
CA ARG A 231 -12.88 45.37 0.48
C ARG A 231 -13.43 46.49 1.36
N GLU A 232 -13.25 47.74 0.97
CA GLU A 232 -13.71 48.92 1.72
C GLU A 232 -15.24 49.04 1.67
N TYR A 233 -15.84 48.70 0.52
CA TYR A 233 -17.29 48.67 0.36
C TYR A 233 -17.97 47.66 1.30
N PHE A 234 -17.50 46.40 1.35
CA PHE A 234 -18.09 45.38 2.22
C PHE A 234 -17.62 45.47 3.69
N ALA A 235 -16.51 46.15 3.97
CA ALA A 235 -16.12 46.49 5.33
C ALA A 235 -17.01 47.59 5.92
N SER A 236 -17.42 48.57 5.11
CA SER A 236 -18.35 49.64 5.50
C SER A 236 -19.83 49.22 5.48
N HIS A 237 -20.18 48.15 4.74
CA HIS A 237 -21.53 47.60 4.62
C HIS A 237 -21.59 46.12 5.02
N PHE A 238 -21.21 45.81 6.25
CA PHE A 238 -21.11 44.44 6.74
C PHE A 238 -22.45 43.68 6.73
N ASP A 239 -23.56 44.42 6.88
CA ASP A 239 -24.95 43.97 6.79
C ASP A 239 -25.35 43.47 5.39
N LYS A 240 -24.65 43.89 4.33
CA LYS A 240 -24.91 43.49 2.93
C LYS A 240 -24.12 42.26 2.49
N LYS A 241 -23.30 41.68 3.37
CA LYS A 241 -22.46 40.51 3.10
C LYS A 241 -23.24 39.23 3.41
N GLY A 242 -23.35 38.32 2.42
CA GLY A 242 -24.03 37.03 2.59
C GLY A 242 -23.19 35.94 3.27
N GLY A 243 -21.87 36.11 3.38
CA GLY A 243 -20.95 35.09 3.93
C GLY A 243 -19.48 35.46 3.72
N ARG A 244 -18.56 34.51 3.89
CA ARG A 244 -17.13 34.70 3.61
C ARG A 244 -16.84 34.62 2.12
N LEU A 245 -15.69 35.16 1.71
CA LEU A 245 -15.11 34.94 0.38
C LEU A 245 -13.98 33.93 0.51
N ILE A 246 -14.13 32.75 -0.08
CA ILE A 246 -13.17 31.66 -0.03
C ILE A 246 -12.55 31.49 -1.43
N LEU A 247 -11.25 31.62 -1.55
CA LEU A 247 -10.51 31.36 -2.77
C LEU A 247 -9.72 30.07 -2.64
N ILE A 248 -10.04 29.08 -3.47
CA ILE A 248 -9.32 27.80 -3.54
C ILE A 248 -8.53 27.75 -4.84
N ILE A 249 -7.22 27.54 -4.74
CA ILE A 249 -6.33 27.41 -5.90
C ILE A 249 -5.65 26.04 -5.87
N ASP A 250 -5.98 25.19 -6.84
CA ASP A 250 -5.36 23.87 -7.01
C ASP A 250 -4.20 23.88 -8.02
N GLY A 251 -3.13 23.13 -7.72
CA GLY A 251 -2.04 22.88 -8.65
C GLY A 251 -1.02 24.02 -8.75
N PHE A 252 -0.70 24.66 -7.62
CA PHE A 252 0.27 25.74 -7.55
C PHE A 252 1.71 25.18 -7.63
N ASP A 253 2.18 24.79 -8.83
CA ASP A 253 3.50 24.18 -9.02
C ASP A 253 4.25 24.60 -10.30
N GLU A 254 5.58 24.42 -10.29
CA GLU A 254 6.49 24.79 -11.39
C GLU A 254 6.30 23.96 -12.67
N ILE A 255 5.71 22.77 -12.56
CA ILE A 255 5.50 21.91 -13.73
C ILE A 255 4.32 22.46 -14.55
N ALA A 256 3.32 23.04 -13.88
CA ALA A 256 2.21 23.70 -14.54
C ALA A 256 2.55 25.12 -15.03
N ILE A 257 3.52 25.81 -14.38
CA ILE A 257 3.82 27.24 -14.61
C ILE A 257 5.34 27.45 -14.61
N ALA A 258 5.90 28.03 -15.69
CA ALA A 258 7.33 28.34 -15.78
C ALA A 258 7.84 29.10 -14.54
N GLY A 259 9.03 28.73 -14.02
CA GLY A 259 9.50 29.15 -12.69
C GLY A 259 9.49 30.66 -12.41
N GLU A 260 9.86 31.50 -13.38
CA GLU A 260 9.80 32.97 -13.23
C GLU A 260 8.36 33.48 -13.10
N LYS A 261 7.42 32.91 -13.87
CA LYS A 261 5.99 33.22 -13.80
C LYS A 261 5.40 32.78 -12.47
N LEU A 262 5.85 31.65 -11.94
CA LEU A 262 5.41 31.15 -10.64
C LEU A 262 5.85 32.07 -9.50
N ARG A 263 7.10 32.56 -9.51
CA ARG A 263 7.60 33.54 -8.52
C ARG A 263 6.82 34.85 -8.55
N LEU A 264 6.50 35.36 -9.75
CA LEU A 264 5.67 36.55 -9.89
C LEU A 264 4.26 36.31 -9.33
N LEU A 265 3.66 35.16 -9.65
CA LEU A 265 2.33 34.79 -9.18
C LEU A 265 2.30 34.63 -7.65
N TYR A 266 3.36 34.08 -7.07
CA TYR A 266 3.57 34.03 -5.62
C TYR A 266 3.60 35.43 -5.01
N SER A 267 4.45 36.34 -5.52
CA SER A 267 4.53 37.71 -4.97
C SER A 267 3.18 38.41 -4.98
N LYS A 268 2.37 38.21 -6.04
CA LYS A 268 1.00 38.77 -6.11
C LYS A 268 0.03 38.11 -5.14
N LEU A 269 0.19 36.81 -4.88
CA LEU A 269 -0.61 36.10 -3.90
C LEU A 269 -0.24 36.50 -2.47
N GLU A 270 1.05 36.68 -2.21
CA GLU A 270 1.59 37.18 -0.96
C GLU A 270 1.06 38.59 -0.66
N ASP A 271 1.15 39.51 -1.64
CA ASP A 271 0.56 40.85 -1.55
C ASP A 271 -0.94 40.77 -1.24
N PHE A 272 -1.67 39.84 -1.87
CA PHE A 272 -3.09 39.64 -1.62
C PHE A 272 -3.36 39.14 -0.20
N VAL A 273 -2.59 38.17 0.31
CA VAL A 273 -2.76 37.64 1.66
C VAL A 273 -2.45 38.71 2.71
N TYR A 274 -1.34 39.44 2.56
CA TYR A 274 -0.93 40.47 3.53
C TYR A 274 -1.88 41.66 3.55
N SER A 275 -2.39 42.08 2.38
CA SER A 275 -3.36 43.17 2.29
C SER A 275 -4.75 42.81 2.83
N ASN A 276 -4.99 41.54 3.21
CA ASN A 276 -6.26 41.06 3.75
C ASN A 276 -6.20 40.63 5.23
N ASP A 277 -5.11 40.87 5.96
CA ASP A 277 -5.03 40.57 7.41
C ASP A 277 -6.16 41.24 8.21
N LEU A 278 -6.53 42.45 7.81
CA LEU A 278 -7.61 43.23 8.44
C LEU A 278 -9.02 42.72 8.06
N TYR A 279 -9.12 41.73 7.17
CA TYR A 279 -10.38 41.20 6.65
C TYR A 279 -10.46 39.68 6.83
N PRO A 280 -10.67 39.15 8.06
CA PRO A 280 -10.71 37.71 8.34
C PRO A 280 -11.76 36.91 7.55
N TRP A 281 -12.72 37.58 6.93
CA TRP A 281 -13.75 36.99 6.08
C TRP A 281 -13.29 36.65 4.66
N VAL A 282 -12.09 37.07 4.27
CA VAL A 282 -11.41 36.65 3.04
C VAL A 282 -10.43 35.53 3.41
N LYS A 283 -10.63 34.34 2.85
CA LYS A 283 -9.79 33.17 3.13
C LYS A 283 -9.21 32.58 1.85
N VAL A 284 -7.95 32.14 1.90
CA VAL A 284 -7.24 31.51 0.77
C VAL A 284 -6.83 30.09 1.13
N ILE A 285 -7.12 29.13 0.26
CA ILE A 285 -6.74 27.72 0.40
C ILE A 285 -5.93 27.30 -0.84
N LEU A 286 -4.69 26.84 -0.63
CA LEU A 286 -3.82 26.37 -1.70
C LEU A 286 -3.62 24.85 -1.69
N SER A 287 -3.41 24.24 -2.86
CA SER A 287 -2.67 22.98 -2.95
C SER A 287 -1.30 23.18 -3.60
N ILE A 288 -0.26 22.68 -2.94
CA ILE A 288 1.13 22.90 -3.34
C ILE A 288 1.99 21.65 -3.06
N ARG A 289 3.08 21.51 -3.82
CA ARG A 289 4.07 20.44 -3.63
C ARG A 289 5.04 20.81 -2.52
N SER A 290 5.49 19.84 -1.73
CA SER A 290 6.49 20.07 -0.68
C SER A 290 7.80 20.65 -1.22
N SER A 291 8.26 20.20 -2.39
CA SER A 291 9.46 20.76 -3.03
C SER A 291 9.29 22.23 -3.44
N THR A 292 8.14 22.58 -4.03
CA THR A 292 7.81 23.97 -4.39
C THR A 292 7.63 24.84 -3.16
N TRP A 293 7.04 24.28 -2.09
CA TRP A 293 6.90 24.95 -0.80
C TRP A 293 8.27 25.29 -0.20
N ALA A 294 9.19 24.32 -0.16
CA ALA A 294 10.55 24.53 0.36
C ALA A 294 11.31 25.60 -0.45
N GLU A 295 11.26 25.53 -1.79
CA GLU A 295 11.97 26.47 -2.67
C GLU A 295 11.47 27.92 -2.52
N ILE A 296 10.15 28.11 -2.43
CA ILE A 296 9.55 29.46 -2.48
C ILE A 296 9.36 30.05 -1.09
N PHE A 297 8.92 29.26 -0.12
CA PHE A 297 8.39 29.77 1.15
C PHE A 297 9.40 29.66 2.31
N GLN A 298 10.21 28.60 2.39
CA GLN A 298 11.16 28.42 3.50
C GLN A 298 12.44 29.27 3.38
N HIS A 299 12.89 29.59 2.17
CA HIS A 299 14.14 30.35 1.96
C HIS A 299 13.96 31.88 1.97
N SER A 300 12.75 32.39 2.23
CA SER A 300 12.53 33.83 2.33
C SER A 300 13.08 34.38 3.65
N GLN A 301 13.80 35.51 3.60
CA GLN A 301 14.28 36.22 4.81
C GLN A 301 13.13 36.71 5.73
N GLN A 302 11.88 36.54 5.30
CA GLN A 302 10.66 37.00 5.96
C GLN A 302 9.84 35.87 6.58
N TYR A 303 10.38 34.65 6.69
CA TYR A 303 9.68 33.45 7.17
C TYR A 303 8.90 33.62 8.51
N PRO A 304 9.39 34.38 9.51
CA PRO A 304 8.61 34.65 10.73
C PRO A 304 7.37 35.53 10.51
N ALA A 305 7.46 36.54 9.63
CA ALA A 305 6.32 37.38 9.27
C ALA A 305 5.32 36.62 8.38
N PHE A 306 5.82 35.72 7.54
CA PHE A 306 5.03 34.82 6.73
C PHE A 306 4.14 33.90 7.58
N ARG A 307 4.68 33.25 8.63
CA ARG A 307 3.92 32.34 9.52
C ARG A 307 2.74 33.01 10.24
N ARG A 308 2.68 34.34 10.33
CA ARG A 308 1.56 35.07 10.94
C ARG A 308 0.26 34.95 10.13
N TYR A 309 0.34 34.84 8.80
CA TYR A 309 -0.85 34.85 7.94
C TYR A 309 -1.26 33.46 7.44
N TRP A 310 -0.41 32.45 7.67
CA TRP A 310 -0.58 31.10 7.14
C TRP A 310 -0.82 30.06 8.24
N TYR A 311 -2.02 29.48 8.22
CA TYR A 311 -2.34 28.32 9.04
C TYR A 311 -1.80 27.05 8.38
N LEU A 312 -0.81 26.40 9.02
CA LEU A 312 -0.21 25.16 8.52
C LEU A 312 -0.60 23.91 9.31
N GLY A 313 -1.25 24.08 10.46
CA GLY A 313 -1.62 22.98 11.36
C GLY A 313 -0.46 22.53 12.26
N ALA A 314 -0.77 21.72 13.27
CA ALA A 314 0.22 21.11 14.17
C ALA A 314 0.95 19.94 13.51
N GLU A 315 0.41 19.44 12.40
CA GLU A 315 0.87 18.27 11.66
C GLU A 315 1.91 18.62 10.58
N MET A 316 2.28 19.89 10.47
CA MET A 316 3.34 20.33 9.57
C MET A 316 4.68 19.75 10.02
N ASP A 317 5.21 18.84 9.22
CA ASP A 317 6.58 18.33 9.36
C ASP A 317 7.57 19.34 8.78
N GLU A 318 8.40 19.93 9.64
CA GLU A 318 9.37 20.95 9.24
C GLU A 318 10.56 20.39 8.46
N GLU A 319 10.88 19.10 8.62
CA GLU A 319 11.95 18.44 7.88
C GLU A 319 11.52 18.15 6.43
N THR A 320 10.32 17.61 6.26
CA THR A 320 9.83 17.18 4.93
C THR A 320 8.95 18.20 4.22
N ASN A 321 8.53 19.26 4.91
CA ASN A 321 7.55 20.24 4.42
C ASN A 321 6.23 19.62 4.01
N ILE A 322 5.68 18.73 4.83
CA ILE A 322 4.42 18.02 4.54
C ILE A 322 3.47 18.25 5.71
N ASN A 323 2.25 18.73 5.44
CA ASN A 323 1.17 18.79 6.42
C ASN A 323 -0.03 17.90 6.08
N MET A 324 -0.01 17.27 4.89
CA MET A 324 -1.05 16.34 4.48
C MET A 324 -0.51 14.89 4.58
N PRO A 325 -0.95 14.11 5.58
CA PRO A 325 -0.46 12.76 5.77
C PRO A 325 -0.93 11.83 4.65
N ARG A 326 -0.26 10.67 4.53
CA ARG A 326 -0.71 9.54 3.70
C ARG A 326 -2.08 9.03 4.18
N LEU A 327 -2.76 8.24 3.36
CA LEU A 327 -4.03 7.64 3.77
C LEU A 327 -3.85 6.81 5.02
N THR A 328 -4.84 6.80 5.90
CA THR A 328 -4.94 5.86 7.01
C THR A 328 -5.33 4.48 6.49
N GLU A 329 -5.11 3.45 7.29
CA GLU A 329 -5.51 2.09 6.93
C GLU A 329 -7.04 1.97 6.77
N GLN A 330 -7.80 2.73 7.57
CA GLN A 330 -9.26 2.81 7.46
C GLN A 330 -9.72 3.48 6.16
N GLU A 331 -9.07 4.58 5.76
CA GLU A 331 -9.32 5.24 4.47
C GLU A 331 -9.03 4.28 3.30
N VAL A 332 -7.90 3.56 3.34
CA VAL A 332 -7.54 2.55 2.32
C VAL A 332 -8.59 1.45 2.24
N ARG A 333 -8.97 0.86 3.38
CA ARG A 333 -10.01 -0.19 3.42
C ARG A 333 -11.34 0.30 2.86
N SER A 334 -11.76 1.52 3.22
CA SER A 334 -13.00 2.11 2.75
C SER A 334 -13.01 2.29 1.23
N ILE A 335 -11.90 2.76 0.64
CA ILE A 335 -11.75 2.85 -0.82
C ILE A 335 -11.84 1.46 -1.47
N LEU A 336 -11.20 0.44 -0.88
CA LEU A 336 -11.26 -0.93 -1.39
C LEU A 336 -12.69 -1.49 -1.35
N TYR A 337 -13.44 -1.25 -0.26
CA TYR A 337 -14.84 -1.66 -0.15
C TYR A 337 -15.74 -0.94 -1.15
N ASN A 338 -15.56 0.36 -1.34
CA ASN A 338 -16.29 1.12 -2.36
C ASN A 338 -15.96 0.63 -3.79
N HIS A 339 -14.77 0.09 -3.98
CA HIS A 339 -14.35 -0.57 -5.22
C HIS A 339 -14.76 -2.06 -5.28
N GLN A 340 -15.73 -2.48 -4.45
CA GLN A 340 -16.35 -3.81 -4.46
C GLN A 340 -15.40 -4.98 -4.16
N PHE A 341 -14.29 -4.73 -3.45
CA PHE A 341 -13.48 -5.82 -2.93
C PHE A 341 -14.20 -6.53 -1.78
N ASP A 342 -14.13 -7.86 -1.77
CA ASP A 342 -14.68 -8.68 -0.70
C ASP A 342 -14.02 -8.33 0.68
N PRO A 343 -14.82 -8.04 1.72
CA PRO A 343 -14.31 -7.74 3.04
C PRO A 343 -13.42 -8.82 3.66
N ALA A 344 -13.69 -10.10 3.40
CA ALA A 344 -12.85 -11.18 3.91
C ALA A 344 -11.45 -11.13 3.28
N THR A 345 -11.38 -10.89 1.97
CA THR A 345 -10.12 -10.71 1.23
C THR A 345 -9.31 -9.53 1.76
N VAL A 346 -9.93 -8.37 1.99
CA VAL A 346 -9.21 -7.18 2.51
C VAL A 346 -8.68 -7.39 3.93
N ARG A 347 -9.37 -8.17 4.76
CA ARG A 347 -8.88 -8.54 6.12
C ARG A 347 -7.65 -9.44 6.07
N LEU A 348 -7.48 -10.18 4.98
CA LEU A 348 -6.29 -11.00 4.76
C LEU A 348 -5.11 -10.17 4.25
N PHE A 349 -5.22 -8.88 3.95
CA PHE A 349 -4.04 -8.13 3.50
C PHE A 349 -3.00 -7.96 4.62
N SER A 350 -1.73 -8.20 4.31
CA SER A 350 -0.65 -7.97 5.26
C SER A 350 -0.54 -6.47 5.59
N GLU A 351 -0.16 -6.17 6.82
CA GLU A 351 0.10 -4.79 7.26
C GLU A 351 1.17 -4.12 6.38
N SER A 352 2.17 -4.89 5.93
CA SER A 352 3.22 -4.42 5.03
C SER A 352 2.69 -3.96 3.66
N PHE A 353 1.69 -4.67 3.12
CA PHE A 353 1.05 -4.36 1.85
C PHE A 353 0.11 -3.17 1.99
N LEU A 354 -0.74 -3.17 3.01
CA LEU A 354 -1.62 -2.03 3.32
C LEU A 354 -0.81 -0.74 3.51
N ARG A 355 0.34 -0.80 4.20
CA ARG A 355 1.24 0.34 4.37
C ARG A 355 1.73 0.93 3.04
N LYS A 356 1.92 0.10 2.01
CA LYS A 356 2.27 0.57 0.66
C LYS A 356 1.06 1.19 -0.05
N LEU A 357 -0.14 0.61 0.12
CA LEU A 357 -1.39 1.15 -0.43
C LEU A 357 -1.86 2.45 0.26
N ARG A 358 -1.32 2.81 1.43
CA ARG A 358 -1.52 4.16 2.02
C ARG A 358 -1.07 5.29 1.09
N TYR A 359 -0.24 4.97 0.10
CA TYR A 359 0.11 5.89 -0.98
C TYR A 359 -1.01 5.93 -2.04
N PRO A 360 -1.74 7.05 -2.20
CA PRO A 360 -2.95 7.09 -3.03
C PRO A 360 -2.72 6.67 -4.47
N TYR A 361 -1.56 7.00 -5.05
CA TYR A 361 -1.24 6.58 -6.42
C TYR A 361 -1.01 5.07 -6.55
N TYR A 362 -0.42 4.41 -5.55
CA TYR A 362 -0.31 2.93 -5.56
C TYR A 362 -1.66 2.28 -5.37
N LEU A 363 -2.52 2.84 -4.51
CA LEU A 363 -3.90 2.38 -4.37
C LEU A 363 -4.68 2.55 -5.68
N GLN A 364 -4.50 3.66 -6.39
CA GLN A 364 -5.08 3.87 -7.71
C GLN A 364 -4.65 2.79 -8.69
N LEU A 365 -3.34 2.54 -8.83
CA LEU A 365 -2.84 1.51 -9.73
C LEU A 365 -3.35 0.12 -9.34
N PHE A 366 -3.41 -0.17 -8.04
CA PHE A 366 -3.96 -1.41 -7.52
C PHE A 366 -5.45 -1.58 -7.86
N CYS A 367 -6.28 -0.56 -7.66
CA CYS A 367 -7.69 -0.60 -8.07
C CYS A 367 -7.82 -0.81 -9.58
N GLN A 368 -7.05 -0.06 -10.38
CA GLN A 368 -7.04 -0.16 -11.85
C GLN A 368 -6.65 -1.56 -12.36
N LEU A 369 -5.77 -2.25 -11.64
CA LEU A 369 -5.38 -3.63 -11.95
C LEU A 369 -6.51 -4.64 -11.74
N ASN A 370 -7.43 -4.35 -10.83
CA ASN A 370 -8.49 -5.26 -10.39
C ASN A 370 -9.90 -4.79 -10.79
N SER A 371 -10.04 -3.80 -11.68
CA SER A 371 -11.34 -3.24 -12.11
C SER A 371 -12.13 -4.09 -13.12
N GLY A 372 -11.68 -5.32 -13.44
CA GLY A 372 -12.32 -6.19 -14.43
C GLY A 372 -13.18 -7.28 -13.79
N GLN A 373 -14.33 -7.62 -14.42
CA GLN A 373 -15.26 -8.66 -13.95
C GLN A 373 -14.63 -10.07 -13.82
N GLU A 374 -13.50 -10.32 -14.49
CA GLU A 374 -12.79 -11.60 -14.49
C GLU A 374 -11.47 -11.60 -13.72
N LYS A 375 -11.04 -10.47 -13.13
CA LYS A 375 -9.75 -10.38 -12.43
C LYS A 375 -9.94 -10.36 -10.92
N THR A 376 -9.90 -11.54 -10.32
CA THR A 376 -9.77 -11.69 -8.86
C THR A 376 -8.37 -11.29 -8.42
N PHE A 377 -8.28 -10.46 -7.39
CA PHE A 377 -7.04 -10.28 -6.64
C PHE A 377 -6.47 -11.64 -6.23
N VAL A 378 -5.21 -11.91 -6.58
CA VAL A 378 -4.59 -13.23 -6.34
C VAL A 378 -3.53 -13.18 -5.26
N ASP A 379 -2.62 -12.21 -5.34
CA ASP A 379 -1.48 -12.12 -4.42
C ASP A 379 -0.96 -10.70 -4.24
N GLU A 380 -0.54 -10.40 -3.00
CA GLU A 380 0.01 -9.09 -2.60
C GLU A 380 1.34 -8.80 -3.29
N HIS A 381 2.25 -9.78 -3.36
CA HIS A 381 3.58 -9.60 -3.91
C HIS A 381 3.52 -9.39 -5.41
N LEU A 382 2.81 -10.24 -6.15
CA LEU A 382 2.64 -10.07 -7.60
C LEU A 382 2.02 -8.71 -7.96
N SER A 383 1.00 -8.29 -7.19
CA SER A 383 0.36 -6.99 -7.37
C SER A 383 1.35 -5.83 -7.21
N LEU A 384 2.25 -5.88 -6.22
CA LEU A 384 3.25 -4.85 -6.01
C LEU A 384 4.21 -4.70 -7.18
N PHE A 385 4.71 -5.82 -7.71
CA PHE A 385 5.57 -5.79 -8.89
C PHE A 385 4.84 -5.13 -10.06
N GLU A 386 3.58 -5.50 -10.32
CA GLU A 386 2.80 -4.92 -11.42
C GLU A 386 2.51 -3.43 -11.22
N ILE A 387 2.18 -3.00 -10.00
CA ILE A 387 2.02 -1.58 -9.64
C ILE A 387 3.31 -0.81 -9.95
N VAL A 388 4.48 -1.32 -9.54
CA VAL A 388 5.75 -0.64 -9.78
C VAL A 388 6.10 -0.59 -11.26
N SER A 389 5.90 -1.67 -12.01
CA SER A 389 6.10 -1.66 -13.46
C SER A 389 5.25 -0.60 -14.16
N ARG A 390 3.95 -0.54 -13.85
CA ARG A 390 3.05 0.47 -14.43
C ARG A 390 3.42 1.89 -14.01
N PHE A 391 3.80 2.08 -12.75
CA PHE A 391 4.27 3.38 -12.24
C PHE A 391 5.48 3.88 -13.03
N ILE A 392 6.50 3.04 -13.22
CA ILE A 392 7.71 3.41 -13.94
C ILE A 392 7.43 3.61 -15.43
N GLN A 393 6.62 2.74 -16.05
CA GLN A 393 6.16 2.90 -17.42
C GLN A 393 5.54 4.28 -17.66
N GLN A 394 4.63 4.69 -16.78
CA GLN A 394 3.91 5.96 -16.92
C GLN A 394 4.77 7.18 -16.59
N ARG A 395 5.59 7.14 -15.53
CA ARG A 395 6.32 8.31 -15.01
C ARG A 395 7.70 8.51 -15.63
N VAL A 396 8.36 7.43 -16.03
CA VAL A 396 9.72 7.50 -16.58
C VAL A 396 9.69 7.31 -18.08
N PHE A 397 9.20 6.16 -18.57
CA PHE A 397 9.33 5.81 -19.99
C PHE A 397 8.39 6.59 -20.93
N ASN A 398 7.13 6.80 -20.53
CA ASN A 398 6.15 7.54 -21.33
C ASN A 398 6.25 9.07 -21.18
N SER A 399 7.25 9.57 -20.45
CA SER A 399 7.44 11.02 -20.23
C SER A 399 8.20 11.67 -21.39
N GLN A 400 7.95 12.97 -21.62
CA GLN A 400 8.60 13.73 -22.70
C GLN A 400 10.13 13.85 -22.52
N SER A 401 10.60 13.85 -21.27
CA SER A 401 12.02 13.95 -20.89
C SER A 401 12.67 12.59 -20.60
N ASN A 402 12.10 11.49 -21.11
CA ASN A 402 12.53 10.12 -20.77
C ASN A 402 14.02 9.86 -20.95
N SER A 403 14.64 10.35 -22.02
CA SER A 403 16.04 10.11 -22.36
C SER A 403 16.97 10.73 -21.33
N PHE A 404 16.65 11.94 -20.86
CA PHE A 404 17.37 12.62 -19.79
C PHE A 404 17.12 11.96 -18.43
N LYS A 405 15.88 11.54 -18.13
CA LYS A 405 15.58 10.79 -16.91
C LYS A 405 16.38 9.50 -16.82
N ILE A 406 16.44 8.73 -17.91
CA ILE A 406 17.22 7.49 -17.98
C ILE A 406 18.71 7.77 -17.77
N LYS A 407 19.27 8.82 -18.39
CA LYS A 407 20.68 9.22 -18.16
C LYS A 407 20.97 9.54 -16.69
N ILE A 408 20.08 10.27 -16.03
CA ILE A 408 20.20 10.60 -14.59
C ILE A 408 20.14 9.32 -13.75
N ILE A 409 19.18 8.42 -14.04
CA ILE A 409 19.02 7.16 -13.33
C ILE A 409 20.27 6.28 -13.50
N GLU A 410 20.79 6.12 -14.71
CA GLU A 410 22.01 5.34 -14.99
C GLU A 410 23.23 5.91 -14.25
N LYS A 411 23.36 7.24 -14.22
CA LYS A 411 24.41 7.90 -13.46
C LYS A 411 24.24 7.72 -11.94
N LEU A 412 23.01 7.74 -11.44
CA LEU A 412 22.73 7.43 -10.04
C LEU A 412 23.12 5.99 -9.72
N LEU A 413 22.75 5.02 -10.57
CA LEU A 413 23.12 3.62 -10.41
C LEU A 413 24.63 3.42 -10.37
N SER A 414 25.39 4.11 -11.24
CA SER A 414 26.85 4.02 -11.24
C SER A 414 27.47 4.61 -9.97
N LEU A 415 26.97 5.75 -9.48
CA LEU A 415 27.43 6.37 -8.23
C LEU A 415 27.13 5.49 -7.01
N LEU A 416 25.98 4.81 -7.00
CA LEU A 416 25.62 3.85 -5.95
C LEU A 416 26.34 2.50 -6.09
N LYS A 417 27.17 2.31 -7.14
CA LYS A 417 27.75 1.01 -7.51
C LYS A 417 26.68 -0.09 -7.52
N LEU A 418 25.54 0.17 -8.17
CA LEU A 418 24.38 -0.73 -8.26
C LEU A 418 23.77 -1.11 -6.89
N GLY A 419 23.98 -0.28 -5.87
CA GLY A 419 23.49 -0.48 -4.50
C GLY A 419 24.55 -0.98 -3.51
N GLN A 420 25.75 -1.33 -3.99
CA GLN A 420 26.86 -1.78 -3.12
C GLN A 420 27.41 -0.65 -2.24
N ALA A 421 27.45 0.59 -2.75
CA ALA A 421 27.94 1.75 -2.01
C ALA A 421 26.89 2.36 -1.06
N GLY A 422 25.74 1.70 -0.87
CA GLY A 422 24.59 2.22 -0.14
C GLY A 422 23.50 2.76 -1.06
N ILE A 423 22.59 3.56 -0.49
CA ILE A 423 21.38 4.05 -1.17
C ILE A 423 21.41 5.55 -1.47
N TYR A 424 22.42 6.28 -1.01
CA TYR A 424 22.53 7.74 -1.12
C TYR A 424 23.73 8.15 -1.98
N THR A 425 23.57 9.24 -2.73
CA THR A 425 24.67 9.95 -3.40
C THR A 425 24.54 11.46 -3.23
N ASP A 426 25.60 12.22 -3.45
CA ASP A 426 25.55 13.68 -3.36
C ASP A 426 24.95 14.30 -4.63
N LYS A 427 24.04 15.28 -4.48
CA LYS A 427 23.37 15.95 -5.61
C LYS A 427 24.34 16.55 -6.62
N ASN A 428 25.44 17.13 -6.13
CA ASN A 428 26.47 17.75 -6.96
C ASN A 428 27.16 16.72 -7.87
N LEU A 429 27.45 15.52 -7.36
CA LEU A 429 28.02 14.41 -8.13
C LEU A 429 27.01 13.85 -9.14
N LEU A 430 25.72 13.83 -8.79
CA LEU A 430 24.68 13.34 -9.70
C LEU A 430 24.46 14.28 -10.89
N LEU A 431 24.43 15.59 -10.67
CA LEU A 431 24.08 16.55 -11.73
C LEU A 431 25.28 17.11 -12.50
N ASN A 432 26.51 17.08 -11.94
CA ASN A 432 27.74 17.63 -12.55
C ASN A 432 27.55 19.02 -13.20
N GLN A 433 26.69 19.88 -12.65
CA GLN A 433 26.39 21.21 -13.19
C GLN A 433 25.82 21.24 -14.63
N ASN A 434 25.33 20.11 -15.17
CA ASN A 434 24.67 20.09 -16.48
C ASN A 434 23.26 20.70 -16.39
N ALA A 435 23.12 21.94 -16.86
CA ALA A 435 21.87 22.69 -16.85
C ALA A 435 20.70 21.93 -17.53
N GLU A 436 20.98 21.16 -18.58
CA GLU A 436 19.99 20.38 -19.34
C GLU A 436 19.34 19.24 -18.54
N HIS A 437 19.99 18.76 -17.47
CA HIS A 437 19.46 17.67 -16.65
C HIS A 437 18.50 18.15 -15.55
N PHE A 438 18.50 19.45 -15.23
CA PHE A 438 17.68 20.00 -14.15
C PHE A 438 16.17 19.81 -14.36
N PRO A 439 15.59 20.04 -15.55
CA PRO A 439 14.15 19.82 -15.76
C PRO A 439 13.74 18.36 -15.53
N ALA A 440 14.47 17.42 -16.13
CA ALA A 440 14.23 15.99 -15.98
C ALA A 440 14.44 15.52 -14.53
N TYR A 441 15.42 16.07 -13.84
CA TYR A 441 15.66 15.82 -12.42
C TYR A 441 14.53 16.34 -11.53
N LYS A 442 14.05 17.57 -11.75
CA LYS A 442 12.88 18.13 -11.04
C LYS A 442 11.63 17.28 -11.27
N GLU A 443 11.44 16.74 -12.48
CA GLU A 443 10.37 15.78 -12.76
C GLU A 443 10.51 14.47 -11.96
N LEU A 444 11.72 13.89 -11.86
CA LEU A 444 11.96 12.67 -11.08
C LEU A 444 11.68 12.86 -9.57
N LEU A 445 11.99 14.03 -9.02
CA LEU A 445 11.62 14.40 -7.65
C LEU A 445 10.11 14.60 -7.52
N ALA A 446 9.51 15.32 -8.46
CA ALA A 446 8.08 15.58 -8.48
C ALA A 446 7.26 14.28 -8.54
N ASP A 447 7.65 13.32 -9.37
CA ASP A 447 6.99 12.03 -9.53
C ASP A 447 7.29 11.06 -8.36
N ASN A 448 8.09 11.49 -7.37
CA ASN A 448 8.51 10.67 -6.24
C ASN A 448 9.24 9.39 -6.70
N ILE A 449 10.04 9.48 -7.77
CA ILE A 449 11.00 8.46 -8.19
C ILE A 449 12.29 8.63 -7.39
N LEU A 450 12.72 9.88 -7.22
CA LEU A 450 13.86 10.28 -6.40
C LEU A 450 13.39 11.14 -5.22
N VAL A 451 14.20 11.18 -4.17
CA VAL A 451 14.00 12.02 -2.99
C VAL A 451 15.32 12.71 -2.66
N GLU A 452 15.23 13.99 -2.30
CA GLU A 452 16.32 14.76 -1.71
C GLU A 452 16.18 14.73 -0.18
N GLU A 453 17.28 14.47 0.51
CA GLU A 453 17.37 14.57 1.96
C GLU A 453 18.47 15.54 2.34
N ASN A 454 18.13 16.50 3.19
CA ASN A 454 19.08 17.46 3.71
C ASN A 454 19.68 16.91 5.01
N LEU A 455 20.88 16.35 4.93
CA LEU A 455 21.61 15.81 6.09
C LEU A 455 22.64 16.81 6.64
N SER A 456 22.44 18.10 6.35
CA SER A 456 23.38 19.17 6.73
C SER A 456 23.34 19.42 8.24
N GLN A 457 24.52 19.49 8.86
CA GLN A 457 24.71 20.22 10.10
C GLN A 457 25.04 21.66 9.73
N GLU A 458 24.30 22.62 10.29
CA GLU A 458 24.17 24.09 10.12
C GLU A 458 25.15 24.92 9.22
N ILE A 459 26.34 24.43 8.86
CA ILE A 459 27.39 25.19 8.18
C ILE A 459 27.69 24.67 6.75
N MET A 460 27.38 23.40 6.41
CA MET A 460 27.60 22.85 5.06
C MET A 460 26.33 22.25 4.45
N PHE A 461 25.82 22.86 3.39
CA PHE A 461 24.70 22.32 2.60
C PHE A 461 25.13 21.04 1.86
N ASN A 462 24.79 19.88 2.41
CA ASN A 462 25.01 18.59 1.76
C ASN A 462 23.68 17.88 1.48
N VAL A 463 23.14 18.12 0.29
CA VAL A 463 21.91 17.49 -0.20
C VAL A 463 22.24 16.14 -0.80
N LYS A 464 21.72 15.08 -0.18
CA LYS A 464 21.83 13.72 -0.70
C LYS A 464 20.59 13.33 -1.48
N VAL A 465 20.79 12.48 -2.48
CA VAL A 465 19.76 11.99 -3.38
C VAL A 465 19.71 10.47 -3.28
N ARG A 466 18.50 9.92 -3.23
CA ARG A 466 18.23 8.48 -3.31
C ARG A 466 16.97 8.17 -4.10
N PHE A 467 16.76 6.91 -4.44
CA PHE A 467 15.45 6.43 -4.88
C PHE A 467 14.44 6.56 -3.73
N ALA A 468 13.19 6.91 -4.06
CA ALA A 468 12.13 7.05 -3.07
C ALA A 468 11.86 5.75 -2.30
N HIS A 469 12.00 4.60 -2.98
CA HIS A 469 11.80 3.26 -2.43
C HIS A 469 12.86 2.29 -2.93
N THR A 470 13.28 1.34 -2.09
CA THR A 470 14.27 0.29 -2.45
C THR A 470 13.82 -0.55 -3.65
N MET A 471 12.52 -0.82 -3.78
CA MET A 471 11.97 -1.58 -4.91
C MET A 471 12.18 -0.89 -6.27
N LEU A 472 12.27 0.46 -6.30
CA LEU A 472 12.64 1.20 -7.51
C LEU A 472 14.11 0.97 -7.86
N LEU A 473 15.00 1.00 -6.86
CA LEU A 473 16.41 0.70 -7.05
C LEU A 473 16.60 -0.74 -7.56
N GLU A 474 15.94 -1.72 -6.93
CA GLU A 474 15.94 -3.13 -7.36
C GLU A 474 15.50 -3.28 -8.82
N TYR A 475 14.44 -2.59 -9.21
CA TYR A 475 13.94 -2.57 -10.59
C TYR A 475 15.00 -2.01 -11.56
N PHE A 476 15.52 -0.82 -11.29
CA PHE A 476 16.45 -0.16 -12.21
C PHE A 476 17.79 -0.89 -12.30
N VAL A 477 18.25 -1.53 -11.22
CA VAL A 477 19.44 -2.39 -11.27
C VAL A 477 19.18 -3.65 -12.10
N ALA A 478 18.04 -4.31 -11.94
CA ALA A 478 17.69 -5.44 -12.81
C ALA A 478 17.63 -5.04 -14.29
N MET A 479 17.05 -3.88 -14.61
CA MET A 479 17.01 -3.36 -15.98
C MET A 479 18.39 -2.99 -16.52
N HIS A 480 19.28 -2.45 -15.67
CA HIS A 480 20.66 -2.14 -16.04
C HIS A 480 21.42 -3.40 -16.48
N TYR A 481 21.32 -4.49 -15.71
CA TYR A 481 21.95 -5.75 -16.09
C TYR A 481 21.36 -6.34 -17.39
N LEU A 482 20.04 -6.28 -17.57
CA LEU A 482 19.39 -6.75 -18.80
C LEU A 482 19.83 -5.94 -20.02
N LYS A 483 19.92 -4.62 -19.90
CA LYS A 483 20.35 -3.73 -20.98
C LYS A 483 21.80 -4.02 -21.41
N ASN A 484 22.68 -4.34 -20.48
CA ASN A 484 24.08 -4.67 -20.78
C ASN A 484 24.26 -6.09 -21.35
N ASN A 485 23.21 -6.92 -21.35
CA ASN A 485 23.23 -8.30 -21.84
C ASN A 485 22.16 -8.53 -22.93
N ASP A 486 21.91 -7.53 -23.77
CA ASP A 486 20.99 -7.63 -24.92
C ASP A 486 19.59 -8.15 -24.58
N GLN A 487 19.08 -7.80 -23.40
CA GLN A 487 17.78 -8.25 -22.88
C GLN A 487 17.65 -9.77 -22.75
N GLN A 488 18.77 -10.48 -22.60
CA GLN A 488 18.80 -11.93 -22.39
C GLN A 488 19.37 -12.25 -21.02
N ILE A 489 18.76 -13.24 -20.35
CA ILE A 489 19.26 -13.73 -19.07
C ILE A 489 20.28 -14.83 -19.34
N THR A 490 21.56 -14.45 -19.29
CA THR A 490 22.69 -15.35 -19.48
C THR A 490 23.31 -15.76 -18.15
N GLU A 491 23.97 -16.91 -18.10
CA GLU A 491 24.67 -17.37 -16.90
C GLU A 491 25.78 -16.39 -16.48
N GLN A 492 26.50 -15.81 -17.44
CA GLN A 492 27.54 -14.80 -17.20
C GLN A 492 26.98 -13.56 -16.49
N MET A 493 25.81 -13.07 -16.92
CA MET A 493 25.11 -11.98 -16.25
C MET A 493 24.79 -12.34 -14.80
N LEU A 494 24.23 -13.53 -14.57
CA LEU A 494 23.83 -13.96 -13.23
C LEU A 494 25.03 -14.12 -12.28
N LEU A 495 26.15 -14.67 -12.77
CA LEU A 495 27.39 -14.76 -12.02
C LEU A 495 27.96 -13.38 -11.69
N SER A 496 27.92 -12.43 -12.63
CA SER A 496 28.36 -11.05 -12.38
C SER A 496 27.54 -10.36 -11.27
N ILE A 497 26.26 -10.71 -11.13
CA ILE A 497 25.40 -10.20 -10.05
C ILE A 497 25.81 -10.81 -8.71
N LEU A 498 26.12 -12.11 -8.67
CA LEU A 498 26.56 -12.78 -7.45
C LEU A 498 27.89 -12.24 -6.93
N ASP A 499 28.82 -11.96 -7.83
CA ASP A 499 30.13 -11.40 -7.50
C ASP A 499 30.01 -9.95 -7.01
N HIS A 500 29.11 -9.16 -7.61
CA HIS A 500 28.96 -7.74 -7.31
C HIS A 500 28.07 -7.47 -6.10
N LEU A 501 26.96 -8.20 -5.96
CA LEU A 501 25.97 -8.01 -4.90
C LEU A 501 26.06 -9.12 -3.83
N PRO A 502 26.28 -8.77 -2.55
CA PRO A 502 26.31 -9.75 -1.48
C PRO A 502 24.92 -10.32 -1.19
N GLN A 503 24.88 -11.49 -0.54
CA GLN A 503 23.64 -12.12 -0.08
C GLN A 503 22.86 -11.17 0.81
N SER A 504 21.69 -10.75 0.33
CA SER A 504 20.86 -9.75 0.98
C SER A 504 19.43 -9.79 0.45
N PRO A 505 18.44 -9.26 1.21
CA PRO A 505 17.08 -9.08 0.71
C PRO A 505 17.01 -8.24 -0.58
N TYR A 506 17.93 -7.28 -0.71
CA TYR A 506 18.07 -6.45 -1.92
C TYR A 506 18.43 -7.29 -3.15
N ARG A 507 19.39 -8.20 -3.02
CA ARG A 507 19.77 -9.13 -4.10
C ARG A 507 18.59 -10.01 -4.52
N ILE A 508 17.81 -10.53 -3.56
CA ILE A 508 16.58 -11.28 -3.84
C ILE A 508 15.60 -10.43 -4.67
N GLY A 509 15.42 -9.16 -4.32
CA GLY A 509 14.57 -8.21 -5.06
C GLY A 509 15.00 -8.06 -6.52
N VAL A 510 16.31 -7.91 -6.77
CA VAL A 510 16.88 -7.85 -8.13
C VAL A 510 16.60 -9.13 -8.90
N PHE A 511 16.88 -10.31 -8.32
CA PHE A 511 16.59 -11.59 -8.97
C PHE A 511 15.10 -11.81 -9.24
N ARG A 512 14.20 -11.34 -8.37
CA ARG A 512 12.74 -11.40 -8.63
C ARG A 512 12.33 -10.56 -9.84
N TRP A 513 12.93 -9.38 -10.03
CA TRP A 513 12.70 -8.57 -11.23
C TRP A 513 13.22 -9.24 -12.50
N LEU A 514 14.40 -9.87 -12.43
CA LEU A 514 14.94 -10.66 -13.54
C LEU A 514 14.07 -11.88 -13.86
N LEU A 515 13.63 -12.61 -12.83
CA LEU A 515 12.73 -13.75 -12.98
C LEU A 515 11.42 -13.33 -13.62
N ARG A 516 10.85 -12.21 -13.18
CA ARG A 516 9.66 -11.63 -13.80
C ARG A 516 9.87 -11.30 -15.28
N PHE A 517 11.00 -10.67 -15.60
CA PHE A 517 11.35 -10.37 -16.98
C PHE A 517 11.43 -11.66 -17.82
N ALA A 518 12.08 -12.70 -17.29
CA ALA A 518 12.21 -14.01 -17.93
C ALA A 518 10.85 -14.63 -18.24
N ILE A 519 9.92 -14.59 -17.28
CA ILE A 519 8.57 -15.14 -17.43
C ILE A 519 7.81 -14.37 -18.51
N ASN A 520 7.78 -13.03 -18.44
CA ASN A 520 7.05 -12.19 -19.38
C ASN A 520 7.57 -12.30 -20.84
N HIS A 521 8.83 -12.66 -21.03
CA HIS A 521 9.46 -12.83 -22.35
C HIS A 521 9.70 -14.30 -22.72
N ALA A 522 9.08 -15.24 -22.00
CA ALA A 522 9.20 -16.69 -22.22
C ALA A 522 10.65 -17.23 -22.27
N GLN A 523 11.58 -16.62 -21.53
CA GLN A 523 12.98 -17.05 -21.44
C GLN A 523 13.15 -18.20 -20.43
N VAL A 524 12.59 -19.37 -20.75
CA VAL A 524 12.61 -20.57 -19.89
C VAL A 524 14.04 -20.98 -19.51
N ASP A 525 14.96 -20.96 -20.47
CA ASP A 525 16.39 -21.25 -20.23
C ASP A 525 17.01 -20.31 -19.18
N GLY A 526 16.66 -19.02 -19.21
CA GLY A 526 17.08 -18.04 -18.21
C GLY A 526 16.56 -18.37 -16.80
N ILE A 527 15.31 -18.85 -16.69
CA ILE A 527 14.72 -19.30 -15.41
C ILE A 527 15.48 -20.51 -14.87
N VAL A 528 15.76 -21.50 -15.73
CA VAL A 528 16.51 -22.71 -15.35
C VAL A 528 17.92 -22.35 -14.90
N LYS A 529 18.61 -21.42 -15.59
CA LYS A 529 19.93 -20.92 -15.21
C LYS A 529 19.93 -20.23 -13.84
N MET A 530 18.92 -19.41 -13.54
CA MET A 530 18.77 -18.79 -12.20
C MET A 530 18.64 -19.79 -11.06
N MET A 531 18.08 -20.97 -11.31
CA MET A 531 17.94 -22.00 -10.27
C MET A 531 19.22 -22.85 -10.09
N HIS A 532 20.11 -22.87 -11.08
CA HIS A 532 21.38 -23.60 -11.04
C HIS A 532 22.52 -22.82 -10.36
N ILE A 533 22.52 -21.48 -10.46
CA ILE A 533 23.56 -20.66 -9.84
C ILE A 533 23.64 -20.88 -8.31
N PRO A 534 24.81 -20.62 -7.68
CA PRO A 534 25.04 -20.90 -6.25
C PRO A 534 24.38 -19.84 -5.33
N LEU A 535 23.06 -19.69 -5.46
CA LEU A 535 22.22 -18.97 -4.51
C LEU A 535 22.03 -19.79 -3.24
N SER A 536 21.83 -19.10 -2.11
CA SER A 536 21.43 -19.75 -0.86
C SER A 536 20.04 -20.38 -0.97
N ASP A 537 19.76 -21.38 -0.13
CA ASP A 537 18.46 -22.06 -0.12
C ASP A 537 17.30 -21.08 0.11
N THR A 538 17.49 -20.08 0.97
CA THR A 538 16.51 -19.01 1.21
C THR A 538 16.23 -18.19 -0.06
N GLU A 539 17.27 -17.81 -0.80
CA GLU A 539 17.10 -17.06 -2.06
C GLU A 539 16.38 -17.90 -3.11
N LYS A 540 16.81 -19.15 -3.31
CA LYS A 540 16.15 -20.09 -4.22
C LYS A 540 14.70 -20.34 -3.83
N SER A 541 14.40 -20.45 -2.54
CA SER A 541 13.05 -20.62 -2.03
C SER A 541 12.14 -19.45 -2.38
N HIS A 542 12.62 -18.21 -2.17
CA HIS A 542 11.86 -17.01 -2.51
C HIS A 542 11.65 -16.80 -4.01
N LEU A 543 12.58 -17.25 -4.86
CA LEU A 543 12.42 -17.23 -6.31
C LEU A 543 11.45 -18.30 -6.78
N LEU A 544 11.55 -19.51 -6.22
CA LEU A 544 10.66 -20.61 -6.55
C LEU A 544 9.21 -20.31 -6.13
N GLU A 545 9.02 -19.72 -4.95
CA GLU A 545 7.71 -19.24 -4.52
C GLU A 545 7.12 -18.23 -5.50
N TYR A 546 7.91 -17.24 -5.93
CA TYR A 546 7.48 -16.23 -6.89
C TYR A 546 7.05 -16.88 -8.22
N LEU A 547 7.84 -17.84 -8.71
CA LEU A 547 7.55 -18.60 -9.93
C LEU A 547 6.23 -19.37 -9.82
N VAL A 548 6.03 -20.09 -8.71
CA VAL A 548 4.80 -20.84 -8.45
C VAL A 548 3.58 -19.94 -8.43
N LEU A 549 3.65 -18.80 -7.72
CA LEU A 549 2.55 -17.85 -7.63
C LEU A 549 2.18 -17.28 -9.00
N HIS A 550 3.17 -17.01 -9.85
CA HIS A 550 2.94 -16.49 -11.20
C HIS A 550 2.21 -17.51 -12.10
N TYR A 551 2.73 -18.72 -12.22
CA TYR A 551 2.15 -19.74 -13.09
C TYR A 551 0.79 -20.27 -12.58
N HIS A 552 0.54 -20.20 -11.28
CA HIS A 552 -0.77 -20.52 -10.74
C HIS A 552 -1.83 -19.47 -11.10
N ASN A 553 -1.44 -18.20 -11.20
CA ASN A 553 -2.34 -17.10 -11.59
C ASN A 553 -2.71 -17.16 -13.09
N ASP A 554 -1.73 -17.48 -13.94
CA ASP A 554 -1.93 -17.61 -15.40
C ASP A 554 -2.54 -18.95 -15.83
N GLY A 555 -2.95 -19.79 -14.87
CA GLY A 555 -3.51 -21.13 -15.11
C GLY A 555 -4.75 -21.18 -16.01
N ASN A 556 -5.39 -20.03 -16.28
CA ASN A 556 -6.46 -19.93 -17.28
C ASN A 556 -5.97 -19.58 -18.70
N ASN A 557 -4.72 -19.14 -18.91
CA ASN A 557 -4.31 -18.51 -20.18
C ASN A 557 -2.88 -18.74 -20.71
N GLY A 558 -2.02 -19.68 -20.24
CA GLY A 558 -0.85 -19.99 -21.09
C GLY A 558 0.34 -20.86 -20.67
N GLY A 559 0.45 -21.45 -19.48
CA GLY A 559 1.59 -22.34 -19.21
C GLY A 559 1.48 -23.19 -17.95
N ASP A 560 1.89 -24.46 -18.04
CA ASP A 560 2.06 -25.34 -16.87
C ASP A 560 3.44 -25.07 -16.26
N LEU A 561 3.51 -24.87 -14.94
CA LEU A 561 4.77 -24.72 -14.21
C LEU A 561 5.75 -25.88 -14.51
N LYS A 562 5.22 -27.08 -14.79
CA LYS A 562 6.02 -28.24 -15.19
C LYS A 562 6.78 -28.06 -16.50
N SER A 563 6.29 -27.24 -17.43
CA SER A 563 6.99 -27.02 -18.71
C SER A 563 8.24 -26.17 -18.58
N VAL A 564 8.43 -25.47 -17.44
CA VAL A 564 9.61 -24.65 -17.18
C VAL A 564 10.84 -25.51 -16.87
N PHE A 565 10.64 -26.64 -16.19
CA PHE A 565 11.74 -27.48 -15.73
C PHE A 565 11.83 -28.77 -16.55
N PRO A 566 13.03 -29.17 -17.02
CA PRO A 566 13.19 -30.44 -17.71
C PRO A 566 12.96 -31.62 -16.77
N VAL A 567 12.51 -32.74 -17.32
CA VAL A 567 12.34 -33.99 -16.55
C VAL A 567 13.66 -34.40 -15.91
N GLY A 568 13.64 -34.74 -14.63
CA GLY A 568 14.82 -35.08 -13.84
C GLY A 568 15.55 -33.89 -13.22
N PHE A 569 15.07 -32.65 -13.41
CA PHE A 569 15.67 -31.46 -12.81
C PHE A 569 15.68 -31.52 -11.27
N PHE A 570 14.53 -31.86 -10.67
CA PHE A 570 14.37 -31.90 -9.21
C PHE A 570 14.94 -33.17 -8.59
N LYS A 571 15.25 -34.21 -9.38
CA LYS A 571 16.11 -35.32 -8.93
C LYS A 571 17.55 -34.86 -8.64
N LYS A 572 18.09 -33.92 -9.43
CA LYS A 572 19.45 -33.37 -9.23
C LYS A 572 19.47 -32.18 -8.27
N ASN A 573 18.36 -31.44 -8.19
CA ASN A 573 18.19 -30.26 -7.36
C ASN A 573 16.98 -30.46 -6.43
N PRO A 574 17.14 -31.16 -5.30
CA PRO A 574 16.01 -31.51 -4.43
C PRO A 574 15.31 -30.26 -3.89
N LEU A 575 13.98 -30.34 -3.73
CA LEU A 575 13.15 -29.26 -3.19
C LEU A 575 13.26 -29.15 -1.67
N SER A 576 13.62 -30.24 -1.01
CA SER A 576 13.61 -30.35 0.46
C SER A 576 14.38 -29.24 1.17
N PRO A 577 15.62 -28.87 0.78
CA PRO A 577 16.36 -27.77 1.41
C PRO A 577 15.68 -26.40 1.26
N LEU A 578 14.91 -26.20 0.18
CA LEU A 578 14.23 -24.94 -0.13
C LEU A 578 12.97 -24.73 0.70
N ILE A 579 12.35 -25.82 1.17
CA ILE A 579 11.11 -25.78 1.95
C ILE A 579 11.46 -25.67 3.44
N THR A 580 11.55 -24.42 3.91
CA THR A 580 11.85 -24.07 5.30
C THR A 580 10.58 -24.04 6.16
N GLU A 581 10.71 -23.73 7.46
CA GLU A 581 9.54 -23.53 8.35
C GLU A 581 8.67 -22.32 7.97
N GLU A 582 9.14 -21.39 7.12
CA GLU A 582 8.32 -20.27 6.64
C GLU A 582 7.07 -20.74 5.87
N TYR A 583 7.13 -21.95 5.30
CA TYR A 583 6.02 -22.56 4.59
C TYR A 583 4.88 -23.04 5.53
N VAL A 584 5.09 -23.07 6.85
CA VAL A 584 4.02 -23.31 7.83
C VAL A 584 3.18 -22.04 7.99
N HIS A 585 2.45 -21.71 6.94
CA HIS A 585 1.60 -20.53 6.85
C HIS A 585 0.43 -20.84 5.91
N PHE A 586 -0.81 -20.58 6.32
CA PHE A 586 -2.01 -21.01 5.59
C PHE A 586 -2.01 -20.59 4.10
N ARG A 587 -1.51 -19.39 3.78
CA ARG A 587 -1.37 -18.90 2.40
C ARG A 587 -0.40 -19.71 1.51
N LYS A 588 0.58 -20.39 2.11
CA LYS A 588 1.58 -21.19 1.39
C LYS A 588 1.07 -22.60 1.04
N ARG A 589 -0.13 -23.01 1.50
CA ARG A 589 -0.75 -24.30 1.13
C ARG A 589 -0.83 -24.49 -0.38
N LYS A 590 -1.24 -23.44 -1.12
CA LYS A 590 -1.29 -23.45 -2.59
C LYS A 590 0.10 -23.66 -3.21
N VAL A 591 1.10 -22.97 -2.66
CA VAL A 591 2.50 -23.09 -3.12
C VAL A 591 3.01 -24.51 -2.90
N LEU A 592 2.82 -25.08 -1.71
CA LEU A 592 3.21 -26.46 -1.39
C LEU A 592 2.54 -27.48 -2.32
N ASN A 593 1.25 -27.32 -2.63
CA ASN A 593 0.55 -28.20 -3.57
C ASN A 593 1.11 -28.12 -5.00
N ALA A 594 1.48 -26.93 -5.47
CA ALA A 594 2.12 -26.76 -6.77
C ALA A 594 3.54 -27.36 -6.79
N LEU A 595 4.32 -27.16 -5.73
CA LEU A 595 5.64 -27.78 -5.56
C LEU A 595 5.57 -29.30 -5.50
N LEU A 596 4.51 -29.86 -4.92
CA LEU A 596 4.29 -31.29 -4.91
C LEU A 596 4.12 -31.86 -6.33
N GLY A 597 3.53 -31.07 -7.24
CA GLY A 597 3.45 -31.41 -8.66
C GLY A 597 4.81 -31.47 -9.35
N LEU A 598 5.81 -30.75 -8.84
CA LEU A 598 7.20 -30.74 -9.33
C LEU A 598 8.10 -31.78 -8.63
N ALA A 599 7.70 -32.25 -7.45
CA ALA A 599 8.50 -33.15 -6.62
C ALA A 599 8.72 -34.51 -7.29
N GLU A 600 9.97 -34.82 -7.65
CA GLU A 600 10.35 -36.09 -8.27
C GLU A 600 10.86 -37.11 -7.26
N SER A 601 11.52 -36.67 -6.18
CA SER A 601 12.06 -37.53 -5.13
C SER A 601 11.01 -37.93 -4.09
N LYS A 602 11.17 -39.10 -3.46
CA LYS A 602 10.31 -39.53 -2.35
C LYS A 602 10.46 -38.61 -1.13
N GLU A 603 11.68 -38.11 -0.87
CA GLU A 603 11.98 -37.22 0.26
C GLU A 603 11.25 -35.87 0.13
N ASP A 604 11.26 -35.26 -1.06
CA ASP A 604 10.56 -34.00 -1.31
C ASP A 604 9.04 -34.16 -1.10
N LYS A 605 8.48 -35.26 -1.63
CA LYS A 605 7.07 -35.59 -1.43
C LYS A 605 6.75 -35.77 0.06
N LEU A 606 7.60 -36.48 0.79
CA LEU A 606 7.42 -36.70 2.22
C LEU A 606 7.47 -35.40 3.01
N LYS A 607 8.44 -34.53 2.74
CA LYS A 607 8.59 -33.23 3.41
C LYS A 607 7.38 -32.33 3.15
N ILE A 608 6.98 -32.18 1.90
CA ILE A 608 5.81 -31.35 1.51
C ILE A 608 4.53 -31.89 2.16
N ARG A 609 4.26 -33.20 2.03
CA ARG A 609 3.07 -33.83 2.60
C ARG A 609 3.05 -33.73 4.13
N SER A 610 4.18 -33.91 4.79
CA SER A 610 4.28 -33.75 6.25
C SER A 610 4.06 -32.30 6.70
N LYS A 611 4.48 -31.31 5.91
CA LYS A 611 4.17 -29.90 6.16
C LYS A 611 2.68 -29.60 6.00
N LEU A 612 2.05 -30.12 4.94
CA LEU A 612 0.60 -30.00 4.73
C LEU A 612 -0.20 -30.66 5.85
N PHE A 613 0.23 -31.84 6.31
CA PHE A 613 -0.35 -32.51 7.47
C PHE A 613 -0.24 -31.62 8.72
N PHE A 614 0.96 -31.13 9.02
CA PHE A 614 1.21 -30.30 10.20
C PHE A 614 0.42 -28.99 10.19
N MET A 615 0.32 -28.32 9.04
CA MET A 615 -0.52 -27.13 8.89
C MET A 615 -2.00 -27.44 9.18
N SER A 616 -2.50 -28.55 8.63
CA SER A 616 -3.89 -28.98 8.83
C SER A 616 -4.16 -29.37 10.28
N LEU A 617 -3.18 -29.99 10.95
CA LEU A 617 -3.24 -30.33 12.36
C LEU A 617 -3.36 -29.07 13.24
N ILE A 618 -2.52 -28.07 13.00
CA ILE A 618 -2.55 -26.80 13.74
C ILE A 618 -3.85 -26.01 13.48
N GLN A 619 -4.43 -26.13 12.29
CA GLN A 619 -5.73 -25.56 11.92
C GLN A 619 -6.93 -26.37 12.40
N LEU A 620 -6.68 -27.53 13.02
CA LEU A 620 -7.70 -28.49 13.45
C LEU A 620 -8.63 -28.95 12.29
N ASP A 621 -8.05 -29.14 11.11
CA ASP A 621 -8.70 -29.66 9.91
C ASP A 621 -8.45 -31.16 9.77
N ALA A 622 -9.35 -31.96 10.33
CA ALA A 622 -9.19 -33.41 10.40
C ALA A 622 -9.33 -34.11 9.04
N GLU A 623 -10.16 -33.57 8.14
CA GLU A 623 -10.36 -34.13 6.80
C GLU A 623 -9.07 -34.00 6.00
N GLN A 624 -8.46 -32.82 6.00
CA GLN A 624 -7.19 -32.62 5.31
C GLN A 624 -6.06 -33.43 5.96
N CYS A 625 -6.01 -33.56 7.29
CA CYS A 625 -5.05 -34.46 7.96
C CYS A 625 -5.17 -35.91 7.45
N GLU A 626 -6.39 -36.43 7.31
CA GLU A 626 -6.63 -37.79 6.83
C GLU A 626 -6.17 -37.99 5.38
N ILE A 627 -6.44 -37.00 4.52
CA ILE A 627 -5.95 -36.99 3.14
C ILE A 627 -4.42 -37.04 3.10
N GLU A 628 -3.75 -36.20 3.88
CA GLU A 628 -2.27 -36.18 3.89
C GLU A 628 -1.67 -37.45 4.48
N LEU A 629 -2.23 -38.01 5.56
CA LEU A 629 -1.79 -39.29 6.14
C LEU A 629 -1.88 -40.44 5.12
N ASN A 630 -3.01 -40.53 4.41
CA ASN A 630 -3.20 -41.53 3.36
C ASN A 630 -2.20 -41.37 2.21
N ASN A 631 -1.79 -40.14 1.90
CA ASN A 631 -0.77 -39.88 0.88
C ASN A 631 0.63 -40.21 1.38
N ILE A 632 0.95 -39.92 2.64
CA ILE A 632 2.25 -40.22 3.27
C ILE A 632 2.47 -41.73 3.35
N LYS A 633 1.43 -42.49 3.73
CA LYS A 633 1.45 -43.97 3.76
C LYS A 633 1.88 -44.60 2.42
N LYS A 634 1.56 -43.95 1.30
CA LYS A 634 1.84 -44.47 -0.06
C LYS A 634 3.26 -44.18 -0.55
N ILE A 635 4.05 -43.37 0.15
CA ILE A 635 5.37 -42.94 -0.34
C ILE A 635 6.43 -44.02 -0.11
N TYR A 636 6.40 -44.68 1.05
CA TYR A 636 7.41 -45.63 1.49
C TYR A 636 6.75 -46.96 1.89
N GLY A 637 7.43 -48.07 1.61
CA GLY A 637 7.08 -49.38 2.16
C GLY A 637 7.43 -49.48 3.66
N PRO A 638 6.86 -50.46 4.38
CA PRO A 638 7.08 -50.64 5.82
C PRO A 638 8.55 -50.94 6.18
N GLU A 639 9.29 -51.63 5.31
CA GLU A 639 10.67 -52.07 5.57
C GLU A 639 11.73 -50.99 5.25
N GLU A 640 11.37 -49.91 4.54
CA GLU A 640 12.35 -48.92 4.03
C GLU A 640 13.06 -48.10 5.14
N PHE A 641 12.53 -48.11 6.37
CA PHE A 641 13.07 -47.31 7.49
C PHE A 641 13.61 -48.13 8.67
N GLU A 642 13.59 -49.47 8.63
CA GLU A 642 13.89 -50.33 9.79
C GLU A 642 15.29 -50.10 10.39
N ASP A 643 16.27 -49.74 9.55
CA ASP A 643 17.65 -49.48 9.96
C ASP A 643 17.88 -48.04 10.46
N GLU A 644 16.96 -47.12 10.21
CA GLU A 644 17.14 -45.70 10.50
C GLU A 644 16.21 -45.15 11.59
N LEU A 645 14.95 -45.59 11.60
CA LEU A 645 13.89 -45.03 12.43
C LEU A 645 13.22 -46.14 13.24
N TRP A 646 12.94 -45.85 14.51
CA TRP A 646 12.17 -46.73 15.40
C TRP A 646 10.65 -46.54 15.25
N VAL A 647 10.25 -45.41 14.68
CA VAL A 647 8.88 -45.07 14.32
C VAL A 647 8.93 -44.32 13.00
N THR A 648 8.08 -44.71 12.06
CA THR A 648 8.00 -44.07 10.75
C THR A 648 7.31 -42.71 10.84
N PRO A 649 7.55 -41.79 9.88
CA PRO A 649 6.82 -40.53 9.80
C PRO A 649 5.29 -40.72 9.76
N TYR A 650 4.81 -41.76 9.07
CA TYR A 650 3.39 -42.12 9.02
C TYR A 650 2.86 -42.53 10.40
N GLU A 651 3.52 -43.46 11.09
CA GLU A 651 3.07 -43.96 12.39
C GLU A 651 2.98 -42.86 13.45
N ILE A 652 4.01 -42.00 13.56
CA ILE A 652 4.00 -40.93 14.57
C ILE A 652 2.93 -39.88 14.30
N GLN A 653 2.68 -39.55 13.03
CA GLN A 653 1.62 -38.60 12.64
C GLN A 653 0.23 -39.22 12.81
N LEU A 654 0.08 -40.51 12.50
CA LEU A 654 -1.14 -41.27 12.74
C LEU A 654 -1.47 -41.30 14.23
N PHE A 655 -0.48 -41.58 15.09
CA PHE A 655 -0.65 -41.57 16.54
C PHE A 655 -1.20 -40.22 17.05
N ILE A 656 -0.59 -39.11 16.61
CA ILE A 656 -1.02 -37.75 16.97
C ILE A 656 -2.46 -37.50 16.50
N TYR A 657 -2.77 -37.90 15.27
CA TYR A 657 -4.10 -37.72 14.68
C TYR A 657 -5.19 -38.55 15.39
N GLU A 658 -4.96 -39.84 15.63
CA GLU A 658 -5.90 -40.74 16.30
C GLU A 658 -6.15 -40.30 17.75
N PHE A 659 -5.10 -39.89 18.45
CA PHE A 659 -5.20 -39.36 19.80
C PHE A 659 -6.08 -38.10 19.83
N LEU A 660 -5.84 -37.14 18.94
CA LEU A 660 -6.62 -35.90 18.91
C LEU A 660 -8.06 -36.08 18.40
N LYS A 661 -8.27 -36.95 17.41
CA LYS A 661 -9.59 -37.12 16.76
C LYS A 661 -10.50 -38.01 17.59
N PHE A 662 -9.96 -39.13 18.09
CA PHE A 662 -10.72 -40.19 18.73
C PHE A 662 -10.39 -40.38 20.21
N GLY A 663 -9.27 -39.86 20.71
CA GLY A 663 -8.77 -40.18 22.05
C GLY A 663 -8.21 -41.59 22.16
N ILE A 664 -7.85 -42.20 21.03
CA ILE A 664 -7.31 -43.55 20.98
C ILE A 664 -5.79 -43.49 21.11
N VAL A 665 -5.23 -44.30 22.00
CA VAL A 665 -3.78 -44.51 22.14
C VAL A 665 -3.46 -45.84 21.50
N ASN A 666 -2.74 -45.83 20.37
CA ASN A 666 -2.21 -47.04 19.77
C ASN A 666 -1.01 -47.52 20.60
N GLU A 667 -1.20 -48.56 21.41
CA GLU A 667 -0.16 -49.06 22.32
C GLU A 667 1.09 -49.57 21.59
N GLU A 668 0.96 -50.13 20.38
CA GLU A 668 2.13 -50.57 19.59
C GLU A 668 3.00 -49.37 19.19
N ILE A 669 2.39 -48.31 18.67
CA ILE A 669 3.13 -47.10 18.29
C ILE A 669 3.68 -46.39 19.54
N LYS A 670 2.94 -46.40 20.65
CA LYS A 670 3.40 -45.86 21.92
C LYS A 670 4.63 -46.60 22.44
N GLU A 671 4.64 -47.93 22.42
CA GLU A 671 5.83 -48.70 22.77
C GLU A 671 7.03 -48.32 21.89
N LYS A 672 6.82 -48.15 20.57
CA LYS A 672 7.86 -47.65 19.66
C LYS A 672 8.35 -46.27 20.10
N ILE A 673 7.46 -45.32 20.38
CA ILE A 673 7.78 -43.96 20.87
C ILE A 673 8.70 -44.02 22.10
N TYR A 674 8.36 -44.83 23.11
CA TYR A 674 9.19 -44.94 24.33
C TYR A 674 10.48 -45.73 24.15
N SER A 675 10.59 -46.57 23.11
CA SER A 675 11.77 -47.40 22.84
C SER A 675 12.91 -46.69 22.10
N TYR A 676 12.79 -45.37 21.84
CA TYR A 676 13.74 -44.58 21.03
C TYR A 676 15.21 -44.70 21.48
N PHE A 677 15.46 -44.87 22.79
CA PHE A 677 16.81 -44.99 23.35
C PHE A 677 17.59 -46.19 22.79
N LYS A 678 16.89 -47.28 22.42
CA LYS A 678 17.52 -48.48 21.83
C LYS A 678 18.16 -48.20 20.47
N TYR A 679 17.70 -47.15 19.78
CA TYR A 679 18.14 -46.77 18.44
C TYR A 679 19.14 -45.60 18.45
N TRP A 680 19.41 -45.03 19.63
CA TRP A 680 20.29 -43.88 19.81
C TRP A 680 21.79 -44.25 19.81
N ASN A 681 22.12 -45.53 20.03
CA ASN A 681 23.51 -46.02 20.20
C ASN A 681 24.18 -46.53 18.91
N LYS A 682 23.52 -46.45 17.74
CA LYS A 682 24.07 -46.93 16.46
C LYS A 682 24.73 -45.80 15.65
N GLY A 683 25.86 -45.31 16.14
CA GLY A 683 26.80 -44.46 15.39
C GLY A 683 26.38 -43.00 15.15
N VAL A 684 27.35 -42.09 15.22
CA VAL A 684 27.17 -40.65 14.96
C VAL A 684 26.94 -40.43 13.46
N LYS A 685 25.69 -40.49 12.98
CA LYS A 685 25.35 -39.97 11.65
C LYS A 685 25.50 -38.44 11.66
N LYS A 686 26.36 -37.89 10.80
CA LYS A 686 26.63 -36.44 10.72
C LYS A 686 25.46 -35.61 10.17
N GLN A 687 24.52 -36.21 9.44
CA GLN A 687 23.35 -35.54 8.86
C GLN A 687 22.05 -36.20 9.32
N ILE A 688 21.04 -35.36 9.55
CA ILE A 688 19.67 -35.77 9.88
C ILE A 688 18.91 -35.87 8.55
N SER A 689 18.33 -37.03 8.25
CA SER A 689 17.46 -37.18 7.07
C SER A 689 16.13 -36.44 7.27
N GLU A 690 15.43 -36.14 6.19
CA GLU A 690 14.11 -35.48 6.25
C GLU A 690 13.10 -36.31 7.06
N ALA A 691 13.08 -37.64 6.85
CA ALA A 691 12.23 -38.54 7.61
C ALA A 691 12.53 -38.49 9.12
N LYS A 692 13.83 -38.49 9.49
CA LYS A 692 14.24 -38.36 10.89
C LYS A 692 13.88 -37.01 11.48
N GLU A 693 14.07 -35.91 10.76
CA GLU A 693 13.67 -34.58 11.22
C GLU A 693 12.16 -34.49 11.48
N ILE A 694 11.33 -35.08 10.61
CA ILE A 694 9.87 -35.17 10.81
C ILE A 694 9.55 -35.96 12.08
N VAL A 695 10.18 -37.12 12.29
CA VAL A 695 9.98 -37.92 13.50
C VAL A 695 10.38 -37.13 14.75
N LEU A 696 11.56 -36.50 14.77
CA LEU A 696 12.03 -35.74 15.92
C LEU A 696 11.08 -34.60 16.31
N LYS A 697 10.49 -33.90 15.34
CA LYS A 697 9.51 -32.84 15.61
C LYS A 697 8.19 -33.39 16.17
N ASN A 698 7.69 -34.48 15.60
CA ASN A 698 6.42 -35.08 16.00
C ASN A 698 6.51 -35.83 17.34
N MET A 699 7.68 -36.38 17.68
CA MET A 699 7.94 -36.95 19.01
C MET A 699 7.70 -35.94 20.13
N GLY A 700 8.11 -34.68 19.94
CA GLY A 700 7.84 -33.62 20.90
C GLY A 700 6.34 -33.40 21.13
N ILE A 701 5.55 -33.39 20.05
CA ILE A 701 4.09 -33.27 20.11
C ILE A 701 3.46 -34.50 20.79
N ALA A 702 3.94 -35.69 20.47
CA ALA A 702 3.43 -36.93 21.06
C ALA A 702 3.64 -36.98 22.58
N PHE A 703 4.83 -36.63 23.08
CA PHE A 703 5.06 -36.56 24.53
C PHE A 703 4.25 -35.46 25.22
N GLN A 704 4.08 -34.31 24.56
CA GLN A 704 3.17 -33.27 25.07
C GLN A 704 1.75 -33.83 25.22
N LEU A 705 1.21 -34.48 24.18
CA LEU A 705 -0.14 -35.07 24.19
C LEU A 705 -0.32 -36.13 25.27
N LEU A 706 0.73 -36.90 25.56
CA LEU A 706 0.74 -37.88 26.64
C LEU A 706 0.94 -37.28 28.04
N GLY A 707 1.27 -35.98 28.14
CA GLY A 707 1.58 -35.32 29.41
C GLY A 707 2.90 -35.75 30.05
N ASP A 708 3.79 -36.40 29.30
CA ASP A 708 5.04 -36.97 29.81
C ASP A 708 6.22 -36.01 29.59
N TYR A 709 6.24 -34.96 30.40
CA TYR A 709 7.24 -33.89 30.29
C TYR A 709 8.64 -34.33 30.71
N GLN A 710 8.75 -35.36 31.56
CA GLN A 710 10.04 -35.90 31.96
C GLN A 710 10.72 -36.61 30.79
N HIS A 711 10.01 -37.50 30.08
CA HIS A 711 10.55 -38.13 28.88
C HIS A 711 10.80 -37.12 27.75
N LEU A 712 9.98 -36.06 27.63
CA LEU A 712 10.24 -34.99 26.67
C LEU A 712 11.60 -34.30 26.92
N LEU A 713 11.95 -34.00 28.18
CA LEU A 713 13.26 -33.44 28.53
C LEU A 713 14.41 -34.41 28.24
N THR A 714 14.25 -35.68 28.61
CA THR A 714 15.27 -36.71 28.34
C THR A 714 15.47 -36.87 26.83
N PHE A 715 14.39 -36.97 26.07
CA PHE A 715 14.41 -37.10 24.61
C PHE A 715 15.13 -35.92 23.95
N THR A 716 14.70 -34.69 24.24
CA THR A 716 15.32 -33.49 23.63
C THR A 716 16.80 -33.34 24.02
N SER A 717 17.17 -33.69 25.25
CA SER A 717 18.57 -33.70 25.69
C SER A 717 19.40 -34.72 24.92
N SER A 718 18.90 -35.95 24.76
CA SER A 718 19.54 -36.98 23.93
C SER A 718 19.68 -36.54 22.46
N VAL A 719 18.72 -35.76 21.93
CA VAL A 719 18.81 -35.15 20.58
C VAL A 719 20.01 -34.22 20.47
N PHE A 720 20.22 -33.34 21.45
CA PHE A 720 21.37 -32.44 21.45
C PHE A 720 22.71 -33.16 21.65
N GLU A 721 22.73 -34.25 22.41
CA GLU A 721 23.93 -35.07 22.63
C GLU A 721 24.35 -35.82 21.36
N SER A 722 23.40 -36.42 20.64
CA SER A 722 23.70 -37.14 19.39
C SER A 722 23.95 -36.25 18.19
N TYR A 723 23.46 -35.00 18.23
CA TYR A 723 23.66 -34.03 17.16
C TYR A 723 24.26 -32.72 17.68
N PRO A 724 25.56 -32.71 18.08
CA PRO A 724 26.20 -31.53 18.66
C PRO A 724 26.18 -30.28 17.77
N PHE A 725 26.11 -30.46 16.44
CA PHE A 725 26.03 -29.33 15.51
C PHE A 725 24.78 -28.45 15.73
N LEU A 726 23.70 -29.00 16.30
CA LEU A 726 22.51 -28.24 16.66
C LEU A 726 22.79 -27.22 17.77
N GLN A 727 23.83 -27.41 18.58
CA GLN A 727 24.21 -26.43 19.60
C GLN A 727 24.82 -25.17 18.97
N HIS A 728 25.56 -25.32 17.86
CA HIS A 728 26.28 -24.25 17.19
C HIS A 728 25.47 -23.54 16.10
N ARG A 729 24.54 -24.23 15.41
CA ARG A 729 23.68 -23.65 14.36
C ARG A 729 22.47 -22.92 14.95
N LYS A 730 22.68 -21.69 15.43
CA LYS A 730 21.67 -20.89 16.16
C LYS A 730 20.35 -20.68 15.40
N THR A 731 20.38 -20.56 14.07
CA THR A 731 19.22 -20.32 13.21
C THR A 731 18.51 -21.59 12.73
N ASN A 732 18.98 -22.78 13.11
CA ASN A 732 18.35 -24.02 12.68
C ASN A 732 16.96 -24.17 13.33
N ALA A 733 15.95 -24.44 12.50
CA ALA A 733 14.57 -24.44 12.97
C ALA A 733 14.22 -25.65 13.86
N LEU A 734 14.80 -26.83 13.59
CA LEU A 734 14.67 -28.00 14.45
C LEU A 734 15.24 -27.70 15.85
N ARG A 735 16.42 -27.08 15.94
CA ARG A 735 17.03 -26.66 17.20
C ARG A 735 16.06 -25.79 18.01
N ILE A 736 15.46 -24.78 17.38
CA ILE A 736 14.57 -23.85 18.08
C ILE A 736 13.29 -24.55 18.54
N ASN A 737 12.74 -25.43 17.71
CA ASN A 737 11.59 -26.24 18.09
C ASN A 737 11.88 -27.13 19.31
N LEU A 738 13.04 -27.81 19.34
CA LEU A 738 13.48 -28.62 20.48
C LEU A 738 13.68 -27.78 21.75
N LEU A 739 14.21 -26.56 21.63
CA LEU A 739 14.32 -25.63 22.76
C LEU A 739 12.94 -25.20 23.28
N CYS A 740 11.99 -24.90 22.38
CA CYS A 740 10.62 -24.59 22.77
C CYS A 740 9.96 -25.78 23.50
N TYR A 741 10.20 -27.02 23.05
CA TYR A 741 9.75 -28.22 23.75
C TYR A 741 10.40 -28.36 25.14
N GLN A 742 11.70 -28.10 25.27
CA GLN A 742 12.39 -28.10 26.57
C GLN A 742 11.82 -27.05 27.53
N ALA A 743 11.63 -25.82 27.06
CA ALA A 743 11.04 -24.76 27.86
C ALA A 743 9.62 -25.12 28.31
N HIS A 744 8.81 -25.70 27.42
CA HIS A 744 7.47 -26.16 27.76
C HIS A 744 7.49 -27.28 28.80
N ALA A 745 8.40 -28.25 28.67
CA ALA A 745 8.53 -29.34 29.62
C ALA A 745 8.99 -28.85 31.00
N TYR A 746 9.99 -27.97 31.07
CA TYR A 746 10.44 -27.35 32.32
C TYR A 746 9.32 -26.58 33.02
N LEU A 747 8.52 -25.82 32.26
CA LEU A 747 7.36 -25.09 32.78
C LEU A 747 6.34 -26.01 33.43
N ASN A 748 6.00 -27.14 32.78
CA ASN A 748 5.04 -28.11 33.32
C ASN A 748 5.61 -28.99 34.45
N LEU A 749 6.93 -29.02 34.64
CA LEU A 749 7.59 -29.66 35.79
C LEU A 749 7.80 -28.69 36.97
N GLY A 750 7.24 -27.48 36.89
CA GLY A 750 7.40 -26.43 37.91
C GLY A 750 8.78 -25.78 37.94
N GLN A 751 9.64 -26.03 36.95
CA GLN A 751 10.99 -25.48 36.86
C GLN A 751 11.01 -24.21 36.01
N THR A 752 10.66 -23.07 36.60
CA THR A 752 10.52 -21.79 35.88
C THR A 752 11.86 -21.21 35.42
N ALA A 753 12.90 -21.23 36.25
CA ALA A 753 14.18 -20.59 35.92
C ALA A 753 14.90 -21.19 34.68
N PRO A 754 14.96 -22.52 34.48
CA PRO A 754 15.47 -23.09 33.23
C PRO A 754 14.62 -22.72 32.01
N ALA A 755 13.30 -22.71 32.14
CA ALA A 755 12.41 -22.33 31.05
C ALA A 755 12.58 -20.86 30.64
N GLU A 756 12.70 -19.95 31.60
CA GLU A 756 12.95 -18.53 31.37
C GLU A 756 14.28 -18.32 30.64
N ARG A 757 15.34 -19.01 31.06
CA ARG A 757 16.65 -18.95 30.39
C ARG A 757 16.55 -19.35 28.91
N ILE A 758 15.81 -20.42 28.61
CA ILE A 758 15.62 -20.87 27.23
C ILE A 758 14.80 -19.86 26.43
N CYS A 759 13.69 -19.34 26.99
CA CYS A 759 12.83 -18.37 26.32
C CYS A 759 13.56 -17.05 26.03
N ARG A 760 14.41 -16.59 26.95
CA ARG A 760 15.26 -15.41 26.75
C ARG A 760 16.29 -15.64 25.66
N HIS A 761 16.88 -16.84 25.60
CA HIS A 761 17.81 -17.21 24.54
C HIS A 761 17.12 -17.25 23.17
N THR A 762 15.95 -17.89 23.05
CA THR A 762 15.22 -17.94 21.78
C THR A 762 14.75 -16.56 21.33
N GLU A 763 14.32 -15.70 22.27
CA GLU A 763 13.99 -14.30 22.00
C GLU A 763 15.19 -13.52 21.44
N GLN A 764 16.38 -13.69 22.03
CA GLN A 764 17.61 -13.07 21.53
C GLN A 764 17.95 -13.56 20.12
N VAL A 765 17.74 -14.84 19.82
CA VAL A 765 17.95 -15.38 18.47
C VAL A 765 16.99 -14.72 17.48
N PHE A 766 15.70 -14.61 17.80
CA PHE A 766 14.71 -13.92 16.95
C PHE A 766 14.98 -12.42 16.78
N LYS A 767 15.54 -11.75 17.80
CA LYS A 767 15.95 -10.34 17.70
C LYS A 767 17.21 -10.13 16.85
N THR A 768 18.13 -11.09 16.88
CA THR A 768 19.44 -10.98 16.20
C THR A 768 19.35 -11.35 14.72
N TYR A 769 18.48 -12.30 14.37
CA TYR A 769 18.33 -12.83 13.03
C TYR A 769 16.89 -12.64 12.55
N SER A 770 16.69 -12.19 11.30
CA SER A 770 15.33 -11.99 10.75
C SER A 770 14.48 -13.26 10.90
N SER A 771 13.18 -13.10 11.16
CA SER A 771 12.18 -14.19 11.29
C SER A 771 12.23 -15.18 10.14
N ASP A 772 12.58 -14.70 8.95
CA ASP A 772 12.66 -15.47 7.71
C ASP A 772 13.78 -16.54 7.77
N PHE A 773 14.82 -16.31 8.59
CA PHE A 773 15.94 -17.24 8.77
C PHE A 773 15.80 -18.21 9.95
N VAL A 774 14.88 -17.95 10.89
CA VAL A 774 14.92 -18.55 12.23
C VAL A 774 13.79 -19.55 12.49
N GLY A 775 12.72 -19.55 11.68
CA GLY A 775 11.73 -20.63 11.73
C GLY A 775 10.25 -20.23 11.59
N GLY A 776 9.97 -19.11 10.94
CA GLY A 776 8.60 -18.69 10.62
C GLY A 776 7.77 -18.26 11.83
N LYS A 777 6.58 -17.71 11.55
CA LYS A 777 5.66 -17.15 12.58
C LYS A 777 5.14 -18.17 13.58
N TYR A 778 5.19 -19.46 13.24
CA TYR A 778 4.78 -20.55 14.13
C TYR A 778 5.67 -20.63 15.38
N LEU A 779 7.00 -20.70 15.22
CA LEU A 779 7.92 -20.79 16.36
C LEU A 779 7.92 -19.51 17.20
N GLU A 780 7.75 -18.34 16.57
CA GLU A 780 7.58 -17.07 17.29
C GLU A 780 6.31 -17.09 18.16
N SER A 781 5.21 -17.65 17.63
CA SER A 781 3.95 -17.75 18.37
C SER A 781 4.05 -18.71 19.56
N ILE A 782 4.75 -19.85 19.40
CA ILE A 782 5.04 -20.75 20.52
C ILE A 782 5.89 -20.05 21.57
N GLN A 783 6.95 -19.35 21.16
CA GLN A 783 7.85 -18.67 22.09
C GLN A 783 7.11 -17.60 22.90
N LYS A 784 6.24 -16.79 22.27
CA LYS A 784 5.40 -15.82 22.98
C LYS A 784 4.43 -16.47 23.97
N MET A 785 3.81 -17.59 23.59
CA MET A 785 2.95 -18.37 24.47
C MET A 785 3.73 -18.88 25.70
N LEU A 786 4.96 -19.37 25.53
CA LEU A 786 5.81 -19.82 26.64
C LEU A 786 6.21 -18.67 27.56
N CYS A 787 6.53 -17.49 27.03
CA CYS A 787 6.77 -16.28 27.82
C CYS A 787 5.55 -15.89 28.66
N ALA A 788 4.34 -15.97 28.10
CA ALA A 788 3.12 -15.71 28.87
C ALA A 788 2.95 -16.70 30.02
N GLY A 789 3.25 -17.99 29.80
CA GLY A 789 3.24 -19.02 30.84
C GLY A 789 4.28 -18.80 31.95
N ILE A 790 5.48 -18.29 31.60
CA ILE A 790 6.50 -17.91 32.61
C ILE A 790 5.99 -16.78 33.50
N TYR A 791 5.49 -15.69 32.90
CA TYR A 791 4.96 -14.56 33.67
C TYR A 791 3.79 -14.95 34.57
N PHE A 792 2.97 -15.91 34.13
CA PHE A 792 1.90 -16.45 34.96
C PHE A 792 2.45 -17.17 36.21
N ASN A 793 3.45 -18.04 36.05
CA ASN A 793 4.07 -18.74 37.18
C ASN A 793 4.86 -17.82 38.11
N GLU A 794 5.36 -16.68 37.61
CA GLU A 794 5.99 -15.63 38.41
C GLU A 794 4.97 -14.68 39.07
N HIS A 795 3.67 -14.94 38.91
CA HIS A 795 2.57 -14.12 39.41
C HIS A 795 2.54 -12.68 38.84
N GLU A 796 3.19 -12.45 37.69
CA GLU A 796 3.14 -11.18 36.95
C GLU A 796 1.92 -11.12 36.01
N PHE A 797 0.71 -11.22 36.57
CA PHE A 797 -0.53 -11.42 35.80
C PHE A 797 -0.76 -10.39 34.69
N ASN A 798 -0.47 -9.11 34.94
CA ASN A 798 -0.64 -8.06 33.92
C ASN A 798 0.24 -8.27 32.69
N LYS A 799 1.48 -8.74 32.86
CA LYS A 799 2.37 -9.06 31.74
C LYS A 799 1.94 -10.35 31.06
N ALA A 800 1.50 -11.34 31.84
CA ALA A 800 0.97 -12.60 31.32
C ALA A 800 -0.24 -12.38 30.41
N ILE A 801 -1.24 -11.60 30.85
CA ILE A 801 -2.46 -11.28 30.08
C ILE A 801 -2.09 -10.59 28.77
N ARG A 802 -1.33 -9.48 28.82
CA ARG A 802 -0.94 -8.74 27.60
C ARG A 802 -0.19 -9.61 26.60
N THR A 803 0.72 -10.45 27.10
CA THR A 803 1.52 -11.34 26.25
C THR A 803 0.65 -12.44 25.64
N ALA A 804 -0.26 -13.04 26.43
CA ALA A 804 -1.18 -14.07 25.95
C ALA A 804 -2.22 -13.52 24.96
N GLU A 805 -2.81 -12.35 25.21
CA GLU A 805 -3.73 -11.68 24.28
C GLU A 805 -3.04 -11.37 22.94
N SER A 806 -1.80 -10.87 22.98
CA SER A 806 -1.01 -10.66 21.75
C SER A 806 -0.69 -11.98 21.04
N ALA A 807 -0.43 -13.06 21.79
CA ALA A 807 -0.21 -14.39 21.21
C ALA A 807 -1.49 -14.95 20.57
N VAL A 808 -2.67 -14.76 21.18
CA VAL A 808 -3.98 -15.11 20.61
C VAL A 808 -4.21 -14.35 19.31
N GLU A 809 -4.02 -13.03 19.31
CA GLU A 809 -4.22 -12.19 18.12
C GLU A 809 -3.34 -12.69 16.96
N ASN A 810 -2.06 -12.96 17.24
CA ASN A 810 -1.12 -13.50 16.27
C ASN A 810 -1.54 -14.90 15.77
N ALA A 811 -1.93 -15.80 16.68
CA ALA A 811 -2.38 -17.14 16.34
C ALA A 811 -3.63 -17.10 15.46
N GLN A 812 -4.61 -16.26 15.78
CA GLN A 812 -5.83 -16.09 14.98
C GLN A 812 -5.53 -15.48 13.60
N LYS A 813 -4.67 -14.47 13.51
CA LYS A 813 -4.22 -13.89 12.22
C LYS A 813 -3.53 -14.92 11.31
N GLN A 814 -2.91 -15.95 11.89
CA GLN A 814 -2.22 -17.02 11.18
C GLN A 814 -3.04 -18.32 11.04
N ASP A 815 -4.27 -18.34 11.56
CA ASP A 815 -5.14 -19.52 11.65
C ASP A 815 -4.52 -20.69 12.44
N PHE A 816 -3.71 -20.40 13.45
CA PHE A 816 -3.10 -21.40 14.34
C PHE A 816 -4.04 -21.76 15.49
N LYS A 817 -5.14 -22.47 15.20
CA LYS A 817 -6.19 -22.81 16.18
C LYS A 817 -5.68 -23.58 17.40
N VAL A 818 -4.71 -24.49 17.24
CA VAL A 818 -4.08 -25.19 18.37
C VAL A 818 -3.42 -24.18 19.33
N LEU A 819 -2.61 -23.25 18.83
CA LEU A 819 -1.95 -22.24 19.66
C LEU A 819 -2.94 -21.24 20.27
N ALA A 820 -4.04 -20.93 19.55
CA ALA A 820 -5.11 -20.11 20.09
C ALA A 820 -5.79 -20.81 21.28
N LEU A 821 -6.12 -22.11 21.17
CA LEU A 821 -6.71 -22.89 22.27
C LEU A 821 -5.78 -22.95 23.49
N MET A 822 -4.48 -23.13 23.28
CA MET A 822 -3.50 -23.14 24.37
C MET A 822 -3.49 -21.79 25.10
N ASN A 823 -3.38 -20.67 24.37
CA ASN A 823 -3.38 -19.34 24.99
C ASN A 823 -4.72 -18.99 25.65
N PHE A 824 -5.86 -19.37 25.07
CA PHE A 824 -7.17 -19.21 25.72
C PHE A 824 -7.27 -20.04 27.01
N GLY A 825 -6.68 -21.25 27.03
CA GLY A 825 -6.56 -22.04 28.25
C GLY A 825 -5.80 -21.33 29.37
N LEU A 826 -4.67 -20.69 29.03
CA LEU A 826 -3.89 -19.87 29.97
C LEU A 826 -4.67 -18.63 30.44
N LEU A 827 -5.29 -17.89 29.52
CA LEU A 827 -6.11 -16.71 29.85
C LEU A 827 -7.26 -17.07 30.77
N ASN A 828 -7.96 -18.19 30.51
CA ASN A 828 -9.04 -18.68 31.36
C ASN A 828 -8.54 -18.95 32.80
N LYS A 829 -7.36 -19.57 32.96
CA LYS A 829 -6.74 -19.78 34.28
C LYS A 829 -6.39 -18.46 34.99
N ILE A 830 -5.83 -17.50 34.25
CA ILE A 830 -5.48 -16.18 34.81
C ILE A 830 -6.74 -15.43 35.25
N TYR A 831 -7.76 -15.35 34.39
CA TYR A 831 -9.01 -14.64 34.71
C TYR A 831 -9.77 -15.30 35.86
N GLN A 832 -9.69 -16.63 35.99
CA GLN A 832 -10.24 -17.34 37.14
C GLN A 832 -9.50 -17.01 38.44
N GLN A 833 -8.17 -16.81 38.42
CA GLN A 833 -7.41 -16.40 39.61
C GLN A 833 -7.62 -14.93 39.99
N LEU A 834 -8.06 -14.09 39.04
CA LEU A 834 -8.30 -12.66 39.24
C LEU A 834 -9.78 -12.29 39.38
N ASP A 835 -10.68 -13.29 39.45
CA ASP A 835 -12.14 -13.10 39.51
C ASP A 835 -12.71 -12.19 38.40
N MET A 836 -12.22 -12.35 37.17
CA MET A 836 -12.61 -11.57 35.98
C MET A 836 -13.70 -12.27 35.14
N ASP A 837 -14.90 -12.43 35.71
CA ASP A 837 -15.99 -13.24 35.14
C ASP A 837 -16.36 -12.92 33.69
N LYS A 838 -16.38 -11.63 33.32
CA LYS A 838 -16.75 -11.21 31.95
C LYS A 838 -15.73 -11.71 30.92
N GLN A 839 -14.45 -11.46 31.18
CA GLN A 839 -13.35 -11.88 30.32
C GLN A 839 -13.21 -13.40 30.27
N GLN A 840 -13.51 -14.07 31.38
CA GLN A 840 -13.60 -15.52 31.45
C GLN A 840 -14.71 -16.05 30.53
N HIS A 841 -15.91 -15.47 30.59
CA HIS A 841 -17.03 -15.84 29.73
C HIS A 841 -16.71 -15.63 28.24
N ASP A 842 -16.12 -14.48 27.89
CA ASP A 842 -15.71 -14.18 26.52
C ASP A 842 -14.66 -15.18 26.00
N THR A 843 -13.69 -15.55 26.83
CA THR A 843 -12.65 -16.54 26.52
C THR A 843 -13.25 -17.93 26.32
N MET A 844 -14.15 -18.35 27.21
CA MET A 844 -14.86 -19.63 27.10
C MET A 844 -15.74 -19.69 25.83
N HIS A 845 -16.38 -18.59 25.47
CA HIS A 845 -17.13 -18.49 24.23
C HIS A 845 -16.23 -18.71 22.99
N GLN A 846 -15.03 -18.12 22.97
CA GLN A 846 -14.07 -18.33 21.88
C GLN A 846 -13.58 -19.80 21.80
N ILE A 847 -13.32 -20.44 22.94
CA ILE A 847 -12.97 -21.87 22.99
C ILE A 847 -14.08 -22.73 22.38
N GLU A 848 -15.34 -22.45 22.75
CA GLU A 848 -16.50 -23.21 22.25
C GLU A 848 -16.76 -22.97 20.75
N LEU A 849 -16.47 -21.78 20.22
CA LEU A 849 -16.50 -21.51 18.79
C LEU A 849 -15.48 -22.39 18.03
N ILE A 850 -14.24 -22.47 18.53
CA ILE A 850 -13.21 -23.34 17.92
C ILE A 850 -13.66 -24.80 18.01
N ARG A 851 -14.18 -25.24 19.17
CA ARG A 851 -14.68 -26.61 19.37
C ARG A 851 -15.74 -27.00 18.36
N LYS A 852 -16.72 -26.12 18.13
CA LYS A 852 -17.81 -26.34 17.15
C LYS A 852 -17.31 -26.35 15.71
N SER A 853 -16.16 -25.73 15.44
CA SER A 853 -15.56 -25.64 14.10
C SER A 853 -14.69 -26.84 13.68
N THR A 854 -14.50 -27.83 14.55
CA THR A 854 -13.60 -28.97 14.28
C THR A 854 -14.20 -30.30 14.72
N SER A 855 -13.80 -31.39 14.04
CA SER A 855 -14.13 -32.76 14.45
C SER A 855 -13.09 -33.39 15.40
N PHE A 856 -12.02 -32.67 15.76
CA PHE A 856 -11.03 -33.15 16.74
C PHE A 856 -11.61 -33.09 18.16
N LYS A 857 -12.20 -34.19 18.63
CA LYS A 857 -12.94 -34.24 19.90
C LYS A 857 -12.07 -33.99 21.13
N GLN A 858 -10.79 -34.38 21.09
CA GLN A 858 -9.87 -34.24 22.22
C GLN A 858 -8.99 -33.00 22.15
N ALA A 859 -9.07 -32.20 21.08
CA ALA A 859 -8.21 -31.02 20.94
C ALA A 859 -8.46 -30.00 22.07
N VAL A 860 -9.71 -29.74 22.43
CA VAL A 860 -10.04 -28.75 23.47
C VAL A 860 -9.60 -29.21 24.86
N SER A 861 -9.93 -30.45 25.23
CA SER A 861 -9.55 -31.01 26.53
C SER A 861 -8.03 -31.01 26.70
N ASN A 862 -7.29 -31.43 25.69
CA ASN A 862 -5.83 -31.52 25.77
C ASN A 862 -5.14 -30.15 25.70
N PHE A 863 -5.46 -29.31 24.73
CA PHE A 863 -4.71 -28.07 24.52
C PHE A 863 -5.08 -26.96 25.52
N CYS A 864 -6.30 -26.92 26.05
CA CYS A 864 -6.65 -25.95 27.09
C CYS A 864 -6.06 -26.31 28.47
N THR A 865 -5.69 -27.58 28.69
CA THR A 865 -5.10 -28.06 29.95
C THR A 865 -3.56 -28.12 29.92
N MET A 866 -2.96 -28.27 28.73
CA MET A 866 -1.52 -28.39 28.49
C MET A 866 -0.63 -27.24 28.98
N ILE A 867 -1.19 -26.05 29.20
CA ILE A 867 -0.42 -25.00 29.88
C ILE A 867 -0.56 -25.22 31.38
N MET A 868 0.35 -26.04 31.93
CA MET A 868 0.63 -26.24 33.36
C MET A 868 -0.50 -26.92 34.15
N ALA A 869 -0.30 -28.22 34.40
CA ALA A 869 -0.87 -28.91 35.55
C ALA A 869 -0.17 -28.48 36.85
#